data_AF-A0A957S0A8-F1
#
_entry.id   AF-A0A957S0A8-F1
#
_cell.length_a   1.000
_cell.length_b   1.000
_cell.length_c   1.000
_cell.angle_alpha   90.00
_cell.angle_beta   90.00
_cell.angle_gamma   90.00
#
_symmetry.space_group_name_H-M   'P 1'
#
loop_
_entity.id
_entity.type
_entity.pdbx_description
1 polymer ?
#
loop_
_entity_poly.entity_id
_entity_poly.type
_entity_poly.pdbx_seq_one_letter_code
_entity_poly.pdbx_strand_id
1 'polypeptide(L)'
;MVVQSNVSAAPIAPTAWQPPEPAYKIAVTADGLYRLDYALLQSAGVPVDAVDPASWQMYWLGREIAIQVTGAEDGRFDPGDAVVFYGRSVDSLYYEGLLPDHKYTGANIYWLTYGQAPGKRMATLDGAAVTGTPAGPAWTVQHEEQQRLHRTEYPRYATGPKFDPEDDHWFWQRTQSIGNPGSKAHTIAVALPNPAAGSYTATVQARVVGGTGGTHALDLMLNGTDILTGTAQWTDFAPLEVTTTFSQSVLLNGNNSLQLWYSNVGTGFLAMENYTDWVEIGYYRERVAVNNRLTFNGESAAGDWRYDVTGLTATDIFVYDVTDLFDSQAVTNVDITGAGPYAAGFSATGAGRRFAVATGSSFLTPAAGAIQVVTHRASPYTPSGQYVAQQGSGGWDLRDPANGADWIVITHGDFWNEIQPLADWRTTVTKYRVAVVDVQEIYDQFNGGLLSSEAIRDFLAYAYANWQAPRPRYVLLAGGGSRDMRGYFVNSKPTYVPAFLYPADPILGETAADNRYVLLEGDDILPDMSIGRFPAYAASEITTIVAKTIHYESTPTVNDWNQNVLFISDDLEGGGGNFYAFSDTLVSGSSDPNDPDNTRFLPDPYQAIKVYLSQNCDIGNINQQPTECQALIQDVINNTGALFTSYVGHAQIKNWATEPLVDQTLVSTFTNLDQLTIMLAMTCFEGFFHEPANGSRSLAESYIFNTIGGAVASYSPTGFGIATGHDWLEQGFFIDVFQNGETILGDAIVASKEYLHANAPASKYDDLIDTMLLFGDPALRIQTFVQPTAVELAGLQAQVQADGTTLVTWMTGAEVDMAGFNVQRSEGAADGFATLNADALLAVNSGGAQGSTYTFVDAAPAQPGQLYRLEVLYLDGSRGVTVPVGRTERPTNKTVFLPLAVR
;
A
#
# COMPACT_ATOMS: atom_id res chain seq x y z
N MET A 1 -19.48 25.91 26.80
CA MET A 1 -19.53 25.87 25.33
C MET A 1 -18.30 25.11 24.91
N VAL A 2 -18.53 23.94 24.32
CA VAL A 2 -17.51 23.01 23.79
C VAL A 2 -16.82 23.70 22.61
N VAL A 3 -15.49 23.60 22.52
CA VAL A 3 -14.70 23.95 21.33
C VAL A 3 -13.77 22.74 21.11
N GLN A 4 -14.25 21.55 20.72
CA GLN A 4 -14.69 21.24 19.36
C GLN A 4 -15.60 22.30 18.76
N SER A 5 -15.12 22.95 17.70
CA SER A 5 -16.00 23.49 16.69
C SER A 5 -17.02 22.42 16.30
N ASN A 6 -18.18 22.41 16.95
CA ASN A 6 -19.37 21.67 16.52
C ASN A 6 -20.00 22.29 15.26
N VAL A 7 -19.18 22.90 14.41
CA VAL A 7 -19.42 22.87 12.98
C VAL A 7 -18.61 21.68 12.52
N SER A 8 -19.27 20.52 12.35
CA SER A 8 -18.73 19.50 11.46
C SER A 8 -18.66 20.15 10.08
N ALA A 9 -17.60 20.91 9.82
CA ALA A 9 -17.22 21.19 8.46
C ALA A 9 -16.97 19.81 7.86
N ALA A 10 -17.67 19.46 6.79
CA ALA A 10 -17.29 18.28 6.04
C ALA A 10 -15.82 18.45 5.66
N PRO A 11 -14.99 17.39 5.74
CA PRO A 11 -13.61 17.46 5.32
C PRO A 11 -13.49 18.12 3.95
N ILE A 12 -12.51 19.00 3.78
CA ILE A 12 -12.29 19.66 2.51
C ILE A 12 -11.71 18.63 1.55
N ALA A 13 -12.56 18.11 0.66
CA ALA A 13 -12.12 17.19 -0.37
C ALA A 13 -11.22 17.92 -1.39
N PRO A 14 -10.15 17.27 -1.87
CA PRO A 14 -9.39 17.74 -3.03
C PRO A 14 -10.32 17.96 -4.22
N THR A 15 -10.14 19.07 -4.95
CA THR A 15 -10.82 19.23 -6.24
C THR A 15 -10.06 18.43 -7.29
N ALA A 16 -10.77 17.80 -8.23
CA ALA A 16 -10.13 17.23 -9.41
C ALA A 16 -9.28 18.31 -10.10
N TRP A 17 -7.98 18.10 -10.14
CA TRP A 17 -7.02 19.08 -10.62
C TRP A 17 -5.82 18.40 -11.24
N GLN A 18 -5.14 19.16 -12.09
CA GLN A 18 -3.81 18.84 -12.60
C GLN A 18 -2.86 19.91 -12.08
N PRO A 19 -1.71 19.54 -11.50
CA PRO A 19 -0.67 20.50 -11.16
C PRO A 19 -0.35 21.43 -12.35
N PRO A 20 -0.40 22.76 -12.17
CA PRO A 20 -0.05 23.70 -13.23
C PRO A 20 1.45 23.64 -13.51
N GLU A 21 1.84 23.97 -14.74
CA GLU A 21 3.24 24.01 -15.11
C GLU A 21 3.75 25.42 -15.38
N PRO A 22 4.92 25.80 -14.84
CA PRO A 22 5.72 25.07 -13.86
C PRO A 22 5.07 25.11 -12.46
N ALA A 23 5.36 24.11 -11.62
CA ALA A 23 4.89 24.05 -10.23
C ALA A 23 6.04 23.84 -9.24
N TYR A 24 5.87 24.40 -8.04
CA TYR A 24 6.75 24.23 -6.90
C TYR A 24 5.93 23.83 -5.68
N LYS A 25 6.23 22.68 -5.08
CA LYS A 25 5.65 22.27 -3.80
C LYS A 25 6.34 23.00 -2.67
N ILE A 26 5.56 23.41 -1.69
CA ILE A 26 6.00 24.09 -0.47
C ILE A 26 5.44 23.31 0.71
N ALA A 27 6.30 22.58 1.41
CA ALA A 27 5.92 21.85 2.60
C ALA A 27 5.84 22.76 3.84
N VAL A 28 4.71 22.68 4.55
CA VAL A 28 4.37 23.47 5.73
C VAL A 28 4.04 22.53 6.89
N THR A 29 4.69 22.73 8.04
CA THR A 29 4.55 21.87 9.23
C THR A 29 3.96 22.58 10.45
N ALA A 30 3.67 23.89 10.35
CA ALA A 30 3.14 24.68 11.45
C ALA A 30 2.13 25.71 10.96
N ASP A 31 1.20 26.08 11.82
CA ASP A 31 0.28 27.18 11.56
C ASP A 31 0.99 28.53 11.66
N GLY A 32 0.79 29.40 10.67
CA GLY A 32 1.30 30.76 10.74
C GLY A 32 1.38 31.49 9.41
N LEU A 33 1.82 32.75 9.49
CA LEU A 33 2.10 33.56 8.32
C LEU A 33 3.48 33.18 7.77
N TYR A 34 3.51 32.65 6.55
CA TYR A 34 4.74 32.31 5.86
C TYR A 34 5.17 33.43 4.92
N ARG A 35 6.48 33.70 4.87
CA ARG A 35 7.08 34.67 3.95
C ARG A 35 8.11 33.96 3.07
N LEU A 36 7.86 33.95 1.76
CA LEU A 36 8.78 33.44 0.75
C LEU A 36 9.48 34.63 0.11
N ASP A 37 10.71 34.90 0.53
CA ASP A 37 11.48 36.02 0.00
C ASP A 37 12.19 35.66 -1.31
N TYR A 38 12.70 36.70 -1.99
CA TYR A 38 13.51 36.57 -3.20
C TYR A 38 14.60 35.50 -3.11
N ALA A 39 15.39 35.50 -2.04
CA ALA A 39 16.55 34.62 -1.91
C ALA A 39 16.14 33.15 -1.75
N LEU A 40 15.10 32.90 -0.95
CA LEU A 40 14.53 31.56 -0.76
C LEU A 40 14.01 31.00 -2.08
N LEU A 41 13.20 31.76 -2.80
CA LEU A 41 12.59 31.33 -4.06
C LEU A 41 13.64 31.14 -5.16
N GLN A 42 14.62 32.05 -5.26
CA GLN A 42 15.74 31.90 -6.18
C GLN A 42 16.55 30.63 -5.86
N SER A 43 16.83 30.35 -4.58
CA SER A 43 17.57 29.15 -4.16
C SER A 43 16.82 27.84 -4.45
N ALA A 44 15.48 27.90 -4.47
CA ALA A 44 14.61 26.78 -4.84
C ALA A 44 14.44 26.61 -6.36
N GLY A 45 15.08 27.44 -7.18
CA GLY A 45 15.02 27.38 -8.63
C GLY A 45 13.79 28.04 -9.25
N VAL A 46 13.07 28.90 -8.51
CA VAL A 46 12.03 29.76 -9.08
C VAL A 46 12.71 30.87 -9.90
N PRO A 47 12.34 31.13 -11.17
CA PRO A 47 12.97 32.17 -11.99
C PRO A 47 12.44 33.55 -11.64
N VAL A 48 12.73 33.99 -10.42
CA VAL A 48 12.25 35.25 -9.81
C VAL A 48 12.55 36.49 -10.65
N ASP A 49 13.67 36.51 -11.36
CA ASP A 49 14.10 37.63 -12.22
C ASP A 49 13.31 37.76 -13.54
N ALA A 50 12.64 36.69 -13.97
CA ALA A 50 12.08 36.57 -15.33
C ALA A 50 10.55 36.56 -15.37
N VAL A 51 9.89 36.56 -14.21
CA VAL A 51 8.45 36.33 -14.09
C VAL A 51 7.76 37.54 -13.51
N ASP A 52 6.70 38.00 -14.17
CA ASP A 52 5.82 39.05 -13.65
C ASP A 52 5.14 38.58 -12.35
N PRO A 53 5.39 39.25 -11.20
CA PRO A 53 4.81 38.90 -9.91
C PRO A 53 3.29 38.96 -9.87
N ALA A 54 2.64 39.69 -10.79
CA ALA A 54 1.19 39.69 -10.93
C ALA A 54 0.63 38.32 -11.37
N SER A 55 1.45 37.49 -12.01
CA SER A 55 1.06 36.15 -12.50
C SER A 55 1.25 35.03 -11.48
N TRP A 56 1.82 35.31 -10.31
CA TRP A 56 2.11 34.27 -9.31
C TRP A 56 0.84 33.79 -8.64
N GLN A 57 0.62 32.49 -8.61
CA GLN A 57 -0.56 31.83 -8.04
C GLN A 57 -0.12 30.79 -7.01
N MET A 58 -0.94 30.58 -5.98
CA MET A 58 -0.69 29.58 -4.94
C MET A 58 -1.94 28.71 -4.77
N TYR A 59 -1.76 27.39 -4.69
CA TYR A 59 -2.87 26.43 -4.53
C TYR A 59 -2.69 25.57 -3.29
N TRP A 60 -3.81 25.17 -2.70
CA TRP A 60 -3.90 24.14 -1.67
C TRP A 60 -5.08 23.22 -2.00
N LEU A 61 -4.84 21.90 -2.02
CA LEU A 61 -5.83 20.89 -2.43
C LEU A 61 -6.49 21.17 -3.82
N GLY A 62 -5.70 21.71 -4.75
CA GLY A 62 -6.15 22.06 -6.10
C GLY A 62 -6.94 23.37 -6.23
N ARG A 63 -7.14 24.11 -5.13
CA ARG A 63 -7.87 25.40 -5.12
C ARG A 63 -6.93 26.57 -4.85
N GLU A 64 -7.08 27.65 -5.62
CA GLU A 64 -6.25 28.84 -5.48
C GLU A 64 -6.53 29.57 -4.16
N ILE A 65 -5.47 29.88 -3.41
CA ILE A 65 -5.51 30.67 -2.18
C ILE A 65 -5.04 32.11 -2.45
N ALA A 66 -5.59 33.07 -1.71
CA ALA A 66 -5.17 34.44 -1.78
C ALA A 66 -3.76 34.63 -1.17
N ILE A 67 -2.84 35.21 -1.95
CA ILE A 67 -1.49 35.58 -1.49
C ILE A 67 -1.29 37.09 -1.49
N GLN A 68 -0.38 37.59 -0.66
CA GLN A 68 0.12 38.95 -0.80
C GLN A 68 1.50 38.93 -1.44
N VAL A 69 1.71 39.77 -2.45
CA VAL A 69 3.04 40.01 -3.03
C VAL A 69 3.44 41.42 -2.62
N THR A 70 4.60 41.58 -1.98
CA THR A 70 5.09 42.87 -1.47
C THR A 70 6.36 43.30 -2.19
N GLY A 71 6.49 44.59 -2.50
CA GLY A 71 7.70 45.19 -3.10
C GLY A 71 7.76 45.12 -4.63
N ALA A 72 6.84 44.36 -5.24
CA ALA A 72 6.77 44.12 -6.67
C ALA A 72 5.84 45.09 -7.44
N GLU A 73 5.58 46.28 -6.90
CA GLU A 73 4.67 47.26 -7.53
C GLU A 73 5.21 47.81 -8.87
N ASP A 74 6.50 47.64 -9.13
CA ASP A 74 7.16 48.00 -10.38
C ASP A 74 7.09 46.90 -11.47
N GLY A 75 6.43 45.78 -11.16
CA GLY A 75 6.27 44.63 -12.05
C GLY A 75 7.48 43.69 -12.08
N ARG A 76 8.42 43.81 -11.13
CA ARG A 76 9.57 42.90 -10.97
C ARG A 76 9.57 42.29 -9.58
N PHE A 77 10.18 41.12 -9.43
CA PHE A 77 10.45 40.51 -8.12
C PHE A 77 11.92 40.71 -7.79
N ASP A 78 12.24 41.77 -7.06
CA ASP A 78 13.61 42.19 -6.76
C ASP A 78 14.05 41.77 -5.33
N PRO A 79 15.37 41.82 -5.02
CA PRO A 79 15.84 41.59 -3.65
C PRO A 79 15.19 42.54 -2.64
N GLY A 80 14.35 41.97 -1.75
CA GLY A 80 13.51 42.72 -0.80
C GLY A 80 12.05 42.30 -0.87
N ASP A 81 11.65 41.77 -2.03
CA ASP A 81 10.28 41.35 -2.30
C ASP A 81 9.97 40.00 -1.66
N ALA A 82 8.67 39.75 -1.47
CA ALA A 82 8.20 38.51 -0.88
C ALA A 82 6.78 38.15 -1.29
N VAL A 83 6.50 36.85 -1.21
CA VAL A 83 5.15 36.30 -1.21
C VAL A 83 4.78 35.93 0.22
N VAL A 84 3.60 36.35 0.68
CA VAL A 84 3.05 36.04 2.00
C VAL A 84 1.75 35.28 1.85
N PHE A 85 1.61 34.21 2.64
CA PHE A 85 0.39 33.42 2.75
C PHE A 85 0.21 32.88 4.18
N TYR A 86 -0.99 32.45 4.53
CA TYR A 86 -1.26 31.75 5.79
C TYR A 86 -1.20 30.24 5.57
N GLY A 87 -0.22 29.58 6.19
CA GLY A 87 -0.04 28.14 6.16
C GLY A 87 -0.65 27.47 7.38
N ARG A 88 -1.16 26.26 7.17
CA ARG A 88 -1.76 25.38 8.19
C ARG A 88 -1.06 24.03 8.20
N SER A 89 -0.77 23.47 9.37
CA SER A 89 -0.26 22.09 9.49
C SER A 89 -1.37 21.06 9.22
N VAL A 90 -0.99 19.82 8.90
CA VAL A 90 -1.95 18.70 8.72
C VAL A 90 -2.71 18.45 10.03
N ASP A 91 -1.99 18.38 11.15
CA ASP A 91 -2.59 18.13 12.47
C ASP A 91 -3.64 19.18 12.85
N SER A 92 -3.36 20.47 12.65
CA SER A 92 -4.32 21.53 13.00
C SER A 92 -5.58 21.50 12.14
N LEU A 93 -5.46 21.04 10.89
CA LEU A 93 -6.60 20.87 9.99
C LEU A 93 -7.39 19.62 10.35
N TYR A 94 -6.73 18.51 10.69
CA TYR A 94 -7.37 17.27 11.12
C TYR A 94 -8.16 17.47 12.42
N TYR A 95 -7.57 18.08 13.45
CA TYR A 95 -8.28 18.33 14.72
C TYR A 95 -9.44 19.34 14.58
N GLU A 96 -9.42 20.22 13.57
CA GLU A 96 -10.56 21.09 13.22
C GLU A 96 -11.60 20.39 12.32
N GLY A 97 -11.38 19.13 11.92
CA GLY A 97 -12.25 18.33 11.05
C GLY A 97 -12.18 18.72 9.56
N LEU A 98 -11.14 19.45 9.16
CA LEU A 98 -10.97 19.99 7.80
C LEU A 98 -10.19 19.05 6.87
N LEU A 99 -9.43 18.10 7.43
CA LEU A 99 -8.84 16.97 6.70
C LEU A 99 -9.37 15.66 7.28
N PRO A 100 -9.56 14.62 6.44
CA PRO A 100 -10.09 13.35 6.90
C PRO A 100 -9.08 12.55 7.73
N ASP A 101 -7.78 12.76 7.50
CA ASP A 101 -6.70 12.00 8.14
C ASP A 101 -5.41 12.85 8.29
N HIS A 102 -4.55 12.44 9.22
CA HIS A 102 -3.20 12.93 9.49
C HIS A 102 -2.16 11.82 9.75
N LYS A 103 -2.49 10.54 9.57
CA LYS A 103 -1.66 9.36 9.84
C LYS A 103 -0.40 9.29 8.98
N TYR A 104 -0.54 9.66 7.71
CA TYR A 104 0.49 9.45 6.69
C TYR A 104 1.62 10.49 6.70
N THR A 105 1.31 11.76 7.00
CA THR A 105 2.28 12.87 6.89
C THR A 105 2.01 13.98 7.89
N GLY A 106 3.08 14.58 8.43
CA GLY A 106 3.02 15.79 9.26
C GLY A 106 3.17 17.10 8.47
N ALA A 107 3.43 17.03 7.17
CA ALA A 107 3.63 18.18 6.30
C ALA A 107 2.46 18.37 5.34
N ASN A 108 1.91 19.59 5.33
CA ASN A 108 0.89 20.02 4.38
C ASN A 108 1.56 20.64 3.16
N ILE A 109 0.98 20.47 1.96
CA ILE A 109 1.59 20.90 0.70
C ILE A 109 0.81 22.07 0.09
N TYR A 110 1.52 23.16 -0.16
CA TYR A 110 1.07 24.30 -0.95
C TYR A 110 1.82 24.33 -2.28
N TRP A 111 1.20 24.87 -3.31
CA TRP A 111 1.70 24.79 -4.69
C TRP A 111 1.84 26.17 -5.30
N LEU A 112 3.07 26.61 -5.55
CA LEU A 112 3.36 27.87 -6.22
C LEU A 112 3.54 27.65 -7.73
N THR A 113 2.92 28.51 -8.53
CA THR A 113 3.08 28.56 -9.99
C THR A 113 3.05 30.01 -10.49
N TYR A 114 3.28 30.22 -11.78
CA TYR A 114 3.25 31.52 -12.43
C TYR A 114 2.93 31.43 -13.92
N GLY A 115 2.64 32.58 -14.55
CA GLY A 115 2.52 32.72 -16.01
C GLY A 115 1.22 32.21 -16.63
N GLN A 116 0.39 31.49 -15.89
CA GLN A 116 -0.88 30.92 -16.38
C GLN A 116 -2.03 31.94 -16.41
N ALA A 117 -2.20 32.67 -15.30
CA ALA A 117 -3.20 33.71 -15.14
C ALA A 117 -2.75 34.73 -14.06
N PRO A 118 -3.39 35.91 -13.96
CA PRO A 118 -3.21 36.77 -12.80
C PRO A 118 -3.59 36.01 -11.53
N GLY A 119 -2.71 36.01 -10.53
CA GLY A 119 -2.98 35.25 -9.32
C GLY A 119 -3.90 35.95 -8.34
N LYS A 120 -4.60 35.15 -7.55
CA LYS A 120 -5.47 35.62 -6.48
C LYS A 120 -4.67 36.40 -5.45
N ARG A 121 -5.08 37.65 -5.18
CA ARG A 121 -4.44 38.53 -4.21
C ARG A 121 -5.30 38.66 -2.97
N MET A 122 -4.66 38.78 -1.80
CA MET A 122 -5.36 39.09 -0.56
C MET A 122 -6.10 40.43 -0.70
N ALA A 123 -7.39 40.43 -0.37
CA ALA A 123 -8.15 41.67 -0.28
C ALA A 123 -7.70 42.49 0.94
N THR A 124 -8.00 43.78 0.94
CA THR A 124 -7.74 44.65 2.09
C THR A 124 -8.95 44.71 3.00
N LEU A 125 -8.76 44.42 4.29
CA LEU A 125 -9.70 44.76 5.34
C LEU A 125 -9.27 46.10 5.95
N ASP A 126 -10.17 47.09 6.00
CA ASP A 126 -9.87 48.35 6.67
C ASP A 126 -9.95 48.17 8.20
N GLY A 127 -8.81 48.28 8.86
CA GLY A 127 -8.67 48.16 10.31
C GLY A 127 -8.70 49.49 11.06
N ALA A 128 -8.94 50.63 10.38
CA ALA A 128 -8.86 51.97 10.97
C ALA A 128 -9.57 52.08 12.34
N ALA A 129 -8.86 52.65 13.31
CA ALA A 129 -9.17 52.48 14.72
C ALA A 129 -10.29 53.41 15.28
N VAL A 130 -10.92 52.89 16.35
CA VAL A 130 -11.63 53.55 17.48
C VAL A 130 -13.14 53.84 17.40
N THR A 131 -13.94 53.06 16.68
CA THR A 131 -15.41 53.10 16.88
C THR A 131 -16.02 51.78 17.37
N GLY A 132 -15.31 50.67 17.20
CA GLY A 132 -15.76 49.36 17.68
C GLY A 132 -15.70 49.20 19.19
N THR A 133 -16.47 48.25 19.70
CA THR A 133 -16.45 47.83 21.12
C THR A 133 -15.13 47.11 21.41
N PRO A 134 -14.38 47.46 22.48
CA PRO A 134 -13.19 46.72 22.86
C PRO A 134 -13.49 45.23 23.09
N ALA A 135 -12.78 44.36 22.39
CA ALA A 135 -12.90 42.92 22.52
C ALA A 135 -12.31 42.46 23.87
N GLY A 136 -12.98 41.51 24.52
CA GLY A 136 -12.50 40.90 25.76
C GLY A 136 -11.28 39.99 25.50
N PRO A 137 -10.69 39.34 26.52
CA PRO A 137 -9.63 38.36 26.29
C PRO A 137 -10.03 37.25 25.30
N ALA A 138 -9.06 36.73 24.56
CA ALA A 138 -9.32 35.71 23.55
C ALA A 138 -9.34 34.31 24.17
N TRP A 139 -10.33 33.49 23.82
CA TRP A 139 -10.29 32.05 24.11
C TRP A 139 -9.23 31.36 23.25
N THR A 140 -8.42 30.51 23.86
CA THR A 140 -7.46 29.65 23.17
C THR A 140 -7.48 28.25 23.78
N VAL A 141 -7.05 27.28 23.00
CA VAL A 141 -6.79 25.91 23.45
C VAL A 141 -5.32 25.61 23.22
N GLN A 142 -4.63 25.10 24.25
CA GLN A 142 -3.29 24.56 24.15
C GLN A 142 -3.41 23.04 24.09
N HIS A 143 -3.13 22.46 22.92
CA HIS A 143 -3.08 21.02 22.70
C HIS A 143 -1.65 20.51 22.95
N GLU A 144 -1.54 19.41 23.68
CA GLU A 144 -0.28 18.75 24.01
C GLU A 144 -0.41 17.24 23.78
N GLU A 145 0.51 16.70 22.99
CA GLU A 145 0.58 15.29 22.61
C GLU A 145 2.03 14.98 22.24
N GLN A 146 2.45 13.72 22.41
CA GLN A 146 3.68 13.23 21.81
C GLN A 146 3.46 11.80 21.32
N GLN A 147 3.97 11.47 20.14
CA GLN A 147 3.80 10.13 19.60
C GLN A 147 5.04 9.28 19.94
N ARG A 148 4.91 8.42 20.96
CA ARG A 148 6.04 7.65 21.52
C ARG A 148 5.84 6.14 21.50
N LEU A 149 4.59 5.68 21.49
CA LEU A 149 4.24 4.28 21.64
C LEU A 149 3.17 3.92 20.61
N HIS A 150 3.48 3.00 19.71
CA HIS A 150 2.52 2.47 18.74
C HIS A 150 1.82 1.23 19.30
N ARG A 151 0.49 1.14 19.17
CA ARG A 151 -0.33 -0.03 19.53
C ARG A 151 -1.26 -0.42 18.41
N THR A 152 -0.75 -1.37 17.64
CA THR A 152 -1.43 -2.02 16.54
C THR A 152 -2.78 -2.60 16.93
N GLU A 153 -2.89 -3.15 18.15
CA GLU A 153 -4.11 -3.81 18.62
C GLU A 153 -5.19 -2.86 19.13
N TYR A 154 -4.95 -1.55 19.09
CA TYR A 154 -5.93 -0.55 19.51
C TYR A 154 -6.89 -0.19 18.37
N PRO A 155 -8.21 -0.02 18.61
CA PRO A 155 -8.94 -0.35 19.82
C PRO A 155 -9.11 -1.86 20.03
N ARG A 156 -8.63 -2.38 21.17
CA ARG A 156 -8.59 -3.83 21.41
C ARG A 156 -9.97 -4.37 21.80
N TYR A 157 -10.46 -5.40 21.12
CA TYR A 157 -11.73 -6.09 21.42
C TYR A 157 -13.01 -5.23 21.33
N ALA A 158 -13.14 -4.34 20.36
CA ALA A 158 -14.46 -3.81 20.02
C ALA A 158 -15.33 -4.96 19.46
N THR A 159 -16.11 -5.60 20.33
CA THR A 159 -17.20 -6.49 19.90
C THR A 159 -18.30 -5.63 19.29
N GLY A 160 -18.14 -5.27 18.01
CA GLY A 160 -19.10 -4.47 17.26
C GLY A 160 -18.46 -3.65 16.13
N PRO A 161 -19.26 -3.00 15.26
CA PRO A 161 -18.83 -2.31 14.05
C PRO A 161 -18.22 -0.93 14.32
N LYS A 162 -17.29 -0.83 15.29
CA LYS A 162 -16.65 0.42 15.70
C LYS A 162 -15.12 0.29 15.71
N PHE A 163 -14.56 -0.16 14.60
CA PHE A 163 -13.18 0.13 14.27
C PHE A 163 -13.21 1.26 13.26
N ASP A 164 -12.68 2.42 13.63
CA ASP A 164 -12.39 3.47 12.67
C ASP A 164 -10.97 3.22 12.14
N PRO A 165 -10.76 2.99 10.83
CA PRO A 165 -9.41 2.89 10.26
C PRO A 165 -8.53 4.13 10.54
N GLU A 166 -9.16 5.24 10.90
CA GLU A 166 -8.54 6.51 11.28
C GLU A 166 -8.30 6.65 12.79
N ASP A 167 -8.59 5.62 13.59
CA ASP A 167 -8.26 5.64 15.03
C ASP A 167 -6.74 5.81 15.22
N ASP A 168 -6.33 6.69 16.14
CA ASP A 168 -4.91 6.87 16.44
C ASP A 168 -4.35 5.64 17.18
N HIS A 169 -3.27 5.09 16.64
CA HIS A 169 -2.52 3.99 17.21
C HIS A 169 -1.30 4.44 18.01
N TRP A 170 -1.02 5.74 18.04
CA TRP A 170 0.10 6.32 18.75
C TRP A 170 -0.31 6.94 20.08
N PHE A 171 0.55 6.77 21.07
CA PHE A 171 0.30 7.24 22.43
C PHE A 171 1.53 7.91 23.02
N TRP A 172 1.27 8.87 23.91
CA TRP A 172 2.29 9.63 24.62
C TRP A 172 2.99 8.83 25.69
N GLN A 173 2.25 8.23 26.61
CA GLN A 173 2.88 7.56 27.73
C GLN A 173 2.07 6.39 28.27
N ARG A 174 2.74 5.22 28.32
CA ARG A 174 2.31 4.09 29.13
C ARG A 174 2.54 4.39 30.61
N THR A 175 1.47 4.37 31.38
CA THR A 175 1.50 4.53 32.83
C THR A 175 0.93 3.29 33.50
N GLN A 176 1.69 2.72 34.44
CA GLN A 176 1.26 1.56 35.20
C GLN A 176 0.76 2.00 36.59
N SER A 177 -0.50 1.70 36.88
CA SER A 177 -1.09 1.88 38.21
C SER A 177 -0.97 0.57 39.00
N ILE A 178 -0.01 0.54 39.91
CA ILE A 178 0.13 -0.50 40.93
C ILE A 178 -0.65 0.05 42.13
N GLY A 179 -1.60 -0.72 42.69
CA GLY A 179 -2.60 -0.23 43.67
C GLY A 179 -2.09 0.82 44.67
N ASN A 180 -2.96 1.76 45.08
CA ASN A 180 -2.60 2.89 45.95
C ASN A 180 -1.84 2.40 47.21
N PRO A 181 -0.60 2.88 47.49
CA PRO A 181 0.07 4.10 47.02
C PRO A 181 1.22 3.92 45.98
N GLY A 182 1.26 2.81 45.24
CA GLY A 182 2.34 2.54 44.27
C GLY A 182 2.18 3.17 42.88
N SER A 183 1.07 3.87 42.62
CA SER A 183 0.73 4.42 41.30
C SER A 183 1.57 5.65 40.96
N LYS A 184 2.06 5.75 39.71
CA LYS A 184 2.80 6.91 39.21
C LYS A 184 1.89 7.79 38.36
N ALA A 185 2.03 9.10 38.48
CA ALA A 185 1.39 10.05 37.57
C ALA A 185 2.18 10.20 36.27
N HIS A 186 1.48 10.45 35.17
CA HIS A 186 2.07 11.11 34.01
C HIS A 186 2.05 12.62 34.28
N THR A 187 3.23 13.24 34.38
CA THR A 187 3.37 14.70 34.58
C THR A 187 3.74 15.36 33.26
N ILE A 188 2.89 16.28 32.82
CA ILE A 188 3.01 17.04 31.59
C ILE A 188 3.33 18.50 31.93
N ALA A 189 4.42 19.01 31.37
CA ALA A 189 4.76 20.43 31.44
C ALA A 189 4.10 21.16 30.26
N VAL A 190 3.30 22.19 30.56
CA VAL A 190 2.53 22.94 29.54
C VAL A 190 2.87 24.43 29.62
N ALA A 191 3.19 25.06 28.49
CA ALA A 191 3.44 26.49 28.44
C ALA A 191 2.17 27.25 28.06
N LEU A 192 1.59 28.00 29.01
CA LEU A 192 0.36 28.77 28.84
C LEU A 192 0.67 30.28 28.93
N PRO A 193 0.89 30.96 27.80
CA PRO A 193 1.24 32.37 27.80
C PRO A 193 0.04 33.29 28.07
N ASN A 194 0.27 34.22 29.00
CA ASN A 194 -0.60 35.35 29.32
C ASN A 194 -2.08 34.99 29.61
N PRO A 195 -2.38 34.05 30.54
CA PRO A 195 -3.75 33.86 31.01
C PRO A 195 -4.35 35.18 31.50
N ALA A 196 -5.58 35.48 31.08
CA ALA A 196 -6.25 36.72 31.42
C ALA A 196 -6.52 36.81 32.93
N ALA A 197 -6.32 38.01 33.49
CA ALA A 197 -6.61 38.26 34.88
C ALA A 197 -8.11 38.52 35.07
N GLY A 198 -8.76 37.78 35.96
CA GLY A 198 -10.19 37.93 36.24
C GLY A 198 -10.85 36.62 36.67
N SER A 199 -12.17 36.68 36.88
CA SER A 199 -12.98 35.50 37.19
C SER A 199 -13.38 34.77 35.91
N TYR A 200 -12.43 34.04 35.34
CA TYR A 200 -12.64 33.17 34.18
C TYR A 200 -12.65 31.69 34.59
N THR A 201 -13.36 30.90 33.79
CA THR A 201 -13.36 29.43 33.88
C THR A 201 -12.51 28.88 32.73
N ALA A 202 -11.55 28.03 33.07
CA ALA A 202 -10.72 27.30 32.12
C ALA A 202 -11.19 25.83 32.04
N THR A 203 -10.74 25.12 31.01
CA THR A 203 -11.04 23.70 30.77
C THR A 203 -9.76 22.89 30.70
N VAL A 204 -9.79 21.66 31.23
CA VAL A 204 -8.85 20.61 30.83
C VAL A 204 -9.67 19.51 30.19
N GLN A 205 -9.28 19.12 28.98
CA GLN A 205 -9.73 17.90 28.33
C GLN A 205 -8.55 16.93 28.24
N ALA A 206 -8.80 15.66 28.46
CA ALA A 206 -7.79 14.61 28.32
C ALA A 206 -8.41 13.39 27.65
N ARG A 207 -7.68 12.82 26.69
CA ARG A 207 -7.97 11.50 26.13
C ARG A 207 -6.97 10.50 26.70
N VAL A 208 -7.49 9.44 27.29
CA VAL A 208 -6.69 8.34 27.85
C VAL A 208 -7.32 7.01 27.45
N VAL A 209 -6.52 5.97 27.39
CA VAL A 209 -6.93 4.64 26.95
C VAL A 209 -6.53 3.60 28.00
N GLY A 210 -7.42 2.65 28.25
CA GLY A 210 -7.10 1.50 29.10
C GLY A 210 -6.22 0.48 28.35
N GLY A 211 -5.16 0.02 29.01
CA GLY A 211 -4.21 -0.95 28.47
C GLY A 211 -4.41 -2.39 28.95
N THR A 212 -5.31 -2.58 29.92
CA THR A 212 -5.64 -3.86 30.54
C THR A 212 -7.14 -3.95 30.83
N GLY A 213 -7.69 -5.15 30.91
CA GLY A 213 -9.09 -5.37 31.34
C GLY A 213 -9.34 -4.89 32.78
N GLY A 214 -10.59 -4.49 33.08
CA GLY A 214 -11.05 -4.00 34.38
C GLY A 214 -11.43 -2.51 34.40
N THR A 215 -11.77 -1.98 35.57
CA THR A 215 -12.18 -0.56 35.71
C THR A 215 -11.01 0.33 36.12
N HIS A 216 -10.76 1.34 35.29
CA HIS A 216 -9.74 2.37 35.50
C HIS A 216 -10.39 3.66 36.01
N ALA A 217 -9.61 4.51 36.68
CA ALA A 217 -10.03 5.84 37.09
C ALA A 217 -8.91 6.87 36.88
N LEU A 218 -9.31 8.11 36.57
CA LEU A 218 -8.42 9.24 36.30
C LEU A 218 -8.74 10.42 37.23
N ASP A 219 -7.71 10.88 37.93
CA ASP A 219 -7.70 12.14 38.66
C ASP A 219 -6.72 13.12 37.98
N LEU A 220 -7.07 14.40 37.96
CA LEU A 220 -6.25 15.46 37.36
C LEU A 220 -5.87 16.49 38.40
N MET A 221 -4.57 16.77 38.50
CA MET A 221 -4.02 17.82 39.35
C MET A 221 -3.22 18.82 38.52
N LEU A 222 -3.53 20.11 38.64
CA LEU A 222 -2.87 21.19 37.92
C LEU A 222 -2.21 22.15 38.91
N ASN A 223 -0.89 22.34 38.79
CA ASN A 223 -0.09 23.20 39.68
C ASN A 223 -0.31 22.89 41.17
N GLY A 224 -0.51 21.62 41.52
CA GLY A 224 -0.77 21.17 42.90
C GLY A 224 -2.22 21.37 43.39
N THR A 225 -3.14 21.78 42.50
CA THR A 225 -4.57 21.89 42.78
C THR A 225 -5.34 20.77 42.07
N ASP A 226 -6.14 20.00 42.81
CA ASP A 226 -7.03 19.00 42.23
C ASP A 226 -8.13 19.67 41.39
N ILE A 227 -8.19 19.35 40.10
CA ILE A 227 -9.19 19.88 39.15
C ILE A 227 -10.19 18.81 38.70
N LEU A 228 -9.90 17.52 38.97
CA LEU A 228 -10.80 16.40 38.80
C LEU A 228 -10.44 15.31 39.82
N THR A 229 -11.41 14.85 40.61
CA THR A 229 -11.23 13.75 41.56
C THR A 229 -12.40 12.77 41.57
N GLY A 230 -12.11 11.46 41.60
CA GLY A 230 -13.03 10.38 41.94
C GLY A 230 -14.25 10.18 41.04
N THR A 231 -14.26 10.78 39.84
CA THR A 231 -15.45 10.89 38.99
C THR A 231 -15.28 10.34 37.58
N ALA A 232 -14.06 10.30 37.04
CA ALA A 232 -13.79 9.79 35.71
C ALA A 232 -13.33 8.33 35.76
N GLN A 233 -14.19 7.42 35.34
CA GLN A 233 -13.94 5.97 35.28
C GLN A 233 -14.26 5.44 33.89
N TRP A 234 -13.51 4.44 33.45
CA TRP A 234 -13.76 3.71 32.20
C TRP A 234 -13.37 2.24 32.36
N THR A 235 -13.77 1.43 31.39
CA THR A 235 -13.62 -0.03 31.47
C THR A 235 -12.80 -0.57 30.32
N ASP A 236 -11.99 -1.57 30.65
CA ASP A 236 -11.21 -2.39 29.73
C ASP A 236 -10.31 -1.53 28.84
N PHE A 237 -10.44 -1.67 27.52
CA PHE A 237 -9.59 -1.01 26.52
C PHE A 237 -10.25 0.24 25.92
N ALA A 238 -11.41 0.66 26.43
CA ALA A 238 -12.12 1.80 25.90
C ALA A 238 -11.30 3.10 26.09
N PRO A 239 -11.40 4.06 25.16
CA PRO A 239 -10.97 5.42 25.42
C PRO A 239 -11.89 6.08 26.45
N LEU A 240 -11.29 6.92 27.28
CA LEU A 240 -11.97 7.95 28.07
C LEU A 240 -11.55 9.30 27.53
N GLU A 241 -12.52 10.06 27.01
CA GLU A 241 -12.38 11.50 26.83
C GLU A 241 -13.12 12.20 27.97
N VAL A 242 -12.38 12.89 28.84
CA VAL A 242 -12.95 13.64 29.95
C VAL A 242 -12.69 15.13 29.79
N THR A 243 -13.71 15.95 30.03
CA THR A 243 -13.58 17.40 30.14
C THR A 243 -13.98 17.85 31.54
N THR A 244 -13.11 18.61 32.21
CA THR A 244 -13.41 19.28 33.48
C THR A 244 -13.22 20.79 33.35
N THR A 245 -13.91 21.54 34.19
CA THR A 245 -13.78 23.00 34.28
C THR A 245 -13.23 23.40 35.64
N PHE A 246 -12.37 24.42 35.69
CA PHE A 246 -11.76 24.90 36.92
C PHE A 246 -11.58 26.42 36.90
N SER A 247 -11.29 27.00 38.08
CA SER A 247 -10.97 28.43 38.17
C SER A 247 -9.67 28.73 37.43
N GLN A 248 -9.70 29.63 36.44
CA GLN A 248 -8.52 30.01 35.68
C GLN A 248 -7.38 30.57 36.57
N SER A 249 -7.69 31.03 37.79
CA SER A 249 -6.70 31.48 38.78
C SER A 249 -5.67 30.40 39.18
N VAL A 250 -5.91 29.12 38.84
CA VAL A 250 -4.94 28.03 39.03
C VAL A 250 -3.81 28.09 38.00
N LEU A 251 -4.03 28.73 36.83
CA LEU A 251 -3.03 28.84 35.78
C LEU A 251 -1.90 29.79 36.17
N LEU A 252 -0.68 29.39 35.82
CA LEU A 252 0.51 30.24 35.87
C LEU A 252 0.76 30.81 34.47
N ASN A 253 1.24 32.05 34.41
CA ASN A 253 1.78 32.58 33.15
C ASN A 253 3.09 31.85 32.82
N GLY A 254 3.16 31.20 31.67
CA GLY A 254 4.28 30.37 31.26
C GLY A 254 4.10 28.92 31.70
N ASN A 255 5.06 28.37 32.44
CA ASN A 255 5.11 26.93 32.72
C ASN A 255 4.06 26.51 33.76
N ASN A 256 3.26 25.52 33.39
CA ASN A 256 2.28 24.83 34.21
C ASN A 256 2.64 23.33 34.28
N SER A 257 2.18 22.66 35.34
CA SER A 257 2.38 21.22 35.54
C SER A 257 1.03 20.53 35.71
N LEU A 258 0.62 19.77 34.70
CA LEU A 258 -0.57 18.93 34.72
C LEU A 258 -0.15 17.49 35.07
N GLN A 259 -0.83 16.87 36.03
CA GLN A 259 -0.58 15.49 36.45
C GLN A 259 -1.83 14.64 36.24
N LEU A 260 -1.67 13.54 35.51
CA LEU A 260 -2.68 12.52 35.28
C LEU A 260 -2.40 11.35 36.22
N TRP A 261 -3.26 11.16 37.21
CA TRP A 261 -3.16 10.10 38.20
C TRP A 261 -4.13 8.98 37.86
N TYR A 262 -3.58 7.79 37.63
CA TYR A 262 -4.34 6.59 37.30
C TYR A 262 -4.54 5.73 38.54
N SER A 263 -5.74 5.19 38.72
CA SER A 263 -6.05 4.24 39.79
C SER A 263 -6.97 3.12 39.32
N ASN A 264 -6.97 2.01 40.07
CA ASN A 264 -7.73 0.81 39.76
C ASN A 264 -8.95 0.76 40.68
N VAL A 265 -10.15 0.61 40.12
CA VAL A 265 -11.39 0.59 40.89
C VAL A 265 -11.92 -0.83 40.98
N GLY A 266 -12.02 -1.38 42.21
CA GLY A 266 -12.75 -2.62 42.47
C GLY A 266 -12.13 -3.92 41.93
N THR A 267 -10.95 -3.88 41.30
CA THR A 267 -10.30 -5.10 40.76
C THR A 267 -9.20 -5.64 41.68
N GLY A 268 -9.11 -6.96 41.84
CA GLY A 268 -8.01 -7.64 42.54
C GLY A 268 -6.68 -7.70 41.76
N PHE A 269 -6.54 -6.96 40.64
CA PHE A 269 -5.33 -6.91 39.85
C PHE A 269 -4.24 -6.09 40.55
N LEU A 270 -3.02 -6.63 40.60
CA LEU A 270 -1.87 -5.99 41.24
C LEU A 270 -1.34 -4.78 40.44
N ALA A 271 -1.58 -4.72 39.13
CA ALA A 271 -1.20 -3.61 38.26
C ALA A 271 -2.13 -3.50 37.04
N MET A 272 -2.45 -2.27 36.61
CA MET A 272 -3.15 -1.97 35.36
C MET A 272 -2.34 -1.01 34.51
N GLU A 273 -2.54 -1.06 33.19
CA GLU A 273 -1.87 -0.18 32.24
C GLU A 273 -2.84 0.84 31.68
N ASN A 274 -2.34 2.05 31.45
CA ASN A 274 -3.07 3.15 30.86
C ASN A 274 -2.17 3.88 29.87
N TYR A 275 -2.74 4.38 28.78
CA TYR A 275 -2.05 5.18 27.79
C TYR A 275 -2.62 6.59 27.84
N THR A 276 -1.75 7.58 28.04
CA THR A 276 -2.12 8.97 27.71
C THR A 276 -1.99 9.14 26.21
N ASP A 277 -3.06 9.66 25.62
CA ASP A 277 -3.11 10.04 24.21
C ASP A 277 -2.69 11.53 24.15
N TRP A 278 -3.66 12.45 24.19
CA TRP A 278 -3.43 13.90 24.26
C TRP A 278 -4.13 14.58 25.46
N VAL A 279 -3.72 15.83 25.73
CA VAL A 279 -4.42 16.74 26.66
C VAL A 279 -4.59 18.12 26.03
N GLU A 280 -5.70 18.78 26.37
CA GLU A 280 -5.99 20.14 25.94
C GLU A 280 -6.32 21.03 27.14
N ILE A 281 -5.72 22.22 27.19
CA ILE A 281 -6.04 23.24 28.19
C ILE A 281 -6.65 24.45 27.49
N GLY A 282 -7.95 24.65 27.69
CA GLY A 282 -8.69 25.80 27.18
C GLY A 282 -8.75 26.93 28.21
N TYR A 283 -8.39 28.15 27.82
CA TYR A 283 -8.37 29.30 28.72
C TYR A 283 -8.51 30.63 27.97
N TYR A 284 -8.93 31.66 28.71
CA TYR A 284 -8.93 33.04 28.21
C TYR A 284 -7.54 33.64 28.40
N ARG A 285 -6.95 34.17 27.34
CA ARG A 285 -5.65 34.84 27.35
C ARG A 285 -5.73 36.29 26.90
N GLU A 286 -4.87 37.12 27.46
CA GLU A 286 -4.62 38.45 26.92
C GLU A 286 -3.98 38.34 25.52
N ARG A 287 -4.27 39.33 24.67
CA ARG A 287 -3.69 39.42 23.32
C ARG A 287 -2.27 39.97 23.36
N VAL A 288 -1.39 39.24 24.04
CA VAL A 288 0.05 39.52 24.12
C VAL A 288 0.77 38.54 23.21
N ALA A 289 1.49 39.08 22.23
CA ALA A 289 2.30 38.31 21.31
C ALA A 289 3.45 37.61 22.03
N VAL A 290 3.77 36.39 21.57
CA VAL A 290 4.92 35.60 22.03
C VAL A 290 5.82 35.40 20.82
N ASN A 291 7.12 35.65 20.98
CA ASN A 291 8.08 35.63 19.87
C ASN A 291 7.62 36.52 18.70
N ASN A 292 7.07 37.70 19.01
CA ASN A 292 6.57 38.69 18.05
C ASN A 292 5.41 38.25 17.15
N ARG A 293 4.69 37.18 17.52
CA ARG A 293 3.51 36.71 16.79
C ARG A 293 2.35 36.32 17.71
N LEU A 294 1.14 36.39 17.17
CA LEU A 294 -0.08 35.90 17.81
C LEU A 294 -1.14 35.54 16.76
N THR A 295 -1.69 34.34 16.86
CA THR A 295 -2.93 33.97 16.17
C THR A 295 -4.03 33.86 17.22
N PHE A 296 -5.21 34.41 16.95
CA PHE A 296 -6.33 34.37 17.89
C PHE A 296 -7.68 34.43 17.19
N ASN A 297 -8.70 33.88 17.86
CA ASN A 297 -10.08 34.03 17.46
C ASN A 297 -10.64 35.37 17.97
N GLY A 298 -11.33 36.07 17.10
CA GLY A 298 -12.14 37.24 17.42
C GLY A 298 -13.41 36.87 18.19
N GLU A 299 -14.29 37.84 18.33
CA GLU A 299 -15.50 37.67 19.13
C GLU A 299 -16.51 36.79 18.40
N SER A 300 -17.12 35.84 19.11
CA SER A 300 -18.11 34.92 18.54
C SER A 300 -19.46 35.59 18.26
N ALA A 301 -19.73 36.71 18.90
CA ALA A 301 -20.93 37.52 18.66
C ALA A 301 -20.70 38.50 17.51
N ALA A 302 -21.72 38.68 16.67
CA ALA A 302 -21.67 39.66 15.59
C ALA A 302 -21.61 41.08 16.18
N GLY A 303 -20.65 41.88 15.71
CA GLY A 303 -20.51 43.27 16.12
C GLY A 303 -19.34 43.97 15.44
N ASP A 304 -19.19 45.25 15.74
CA ASP A 304 -18.00 46.02 15.40
C ASP A 304 -17.04 45.96 16.59
N TRP A 305 -15.96 45.20 16.45
CA TRP A 305 -15.04 44.89 17.53
C TRP A 305 -13.69 45.56 17.32
N ARG A 306 -13.11 46.09 18.39
CA ARG A 306 -11.74 46.60 18.44
C ARG A 306 -10.83 45.57 19.10
N TYR A 307 -9.73 45.22 18.45
CA TYR A 307 -8.69 44.34 18.94
C TYR A 307 -7.41 45.13 19.17
N ASP A 308 -6.79 44.93 20.35
CA ASP A 308 -5.49 45.50 20.69
C ASP A 308 -4.52 44.35 20.99
N VAL A 309 -3.50 44.18 20.15
CA VAL A 309 -2.44 43.16 20.31
C VAL A 309 -1.18 43.83 20.82
N THR A 310 -0.63 43.39 21.94
CA THR A 310 0.53 43.98 22.61
C THR A 310 1.72 43.03 22.65
N GLY A 311 2.86 43.46 23.19
CA GLY A 311 4.04 42.59 23.37
C GLY A 311 4.93 42.44 22.13
N LEU A 312 4.69 43.26 21.09
CA LEU A 312 5.49 43.28 19.87
C LEU A 312 6.75 44.13 20.09
N THR A 313 7.91 43.70 19.61
CA THR A 313 9.19 44.39 19.86
C THR A 313 9.67 45.26 18.69
N ALA A 314 8.92 45.28 17.59
CA ALA A 314 9.22 46.06 16.39
C ALA A 314 7.94 46.72 15.82
N THR A 315 8.13 47.77 15.01
CA THR A 315 7.03 48.58 14.42
C THR A 315 6.56 48.07 13.05
N ASP A 316 7.26 47.13 12.44
CA ASP A 316 6.90 46.47 11.18
C ASP A 316 5.85 45.39 11.44
N ILE A 317 4.69 45.80 11.93
CA ILE A 317 3.61 44.90 12.35
C ILE A 317 2.64 44.67 11.21
N PHE A 318 2.36 43.40 10.94
CA PHE A 318 1.39 42.95 9.94
C PHE A 318 0.24 42.22 10.63
N VAL A 319 -0.96 42.49 10.17
CA VAL A 319 -2.20 41.88 10.67
C VAL A 319 -2.96 41.33 9.49
N TYR A 320 -3.40 40.07 9.59
CA TYR A 320 -4.19 39.40 8.55
C TYR A 320 -5.44 38.80 9.17
N ASP A 321 -6.56 38.91 8.46
CA ASP A 321 -7.74 38.08 8.69
C ASP A 321 -7.53 36.75 7.94
N VAL A 322 -7.48 35.67 8.70
CA VAL A 322 -7.22 34.30 8.24
C VAL A 322 -8.42 33.39 8.51
N THR A 323 -9.62 33.98 8.61
CA THR A 323 -10.88 33.24 8.81
C THR A 323 -11.18 32.31 7.65
N ASP A 324 -10.96 32.79 6.42
CA ASP A 324 -11.11 31.99 5.21
C ASP A 324 -9.72 31.53 4.71
N LEU A 325 -9.52 30.21 4.66
CA LEU A 325 -8.27 29.60 4.23
C LEU A 325 -7.96 29.84 2.74
N PHE A 326 -8.97 30.14 1.92
CA PHE A 326 -8.80 30.44 0.49
C PHE A 326 -8.81 31.95 0.20
N ASP A 327 -9.36 32.77 1.10
CA ASP A 327 -9.62 34.20 0.91
C ASP A 327 -9.13 35.07 2.09
N SER A 328 -7.90 34.80 2.57
CA SER A 328 -7.26 35.62 3.60
C SER A 328 -7.11 37.09 3.16
N GLN A 329 -7.19 38.00 4.13
CA GLN A 329 -7.21 39.46 3.88
C GLN A 329 -6.12 40.17 4.68
N ALA A 330 -5.42 41.12 4.06
CA ALA A 330 -4.49 42.00 4.75
C ALA A 330 -5.25 43.12 5.47
N VAL A 331 -5.04 43.27 6.77
CA VAL A 331 -5.64 44.35 7.55
C VAL A 331 -4.77 45.61 7.43
N THR A 332 -5.36 46.67 6.90
CA THR A 332 -4.71 47.96 6.68
C THR A 332 -5.13 48.98 7.74
N ASN A 333 -4.47 50.14 7.80
CA ASN A 333 -4.78 51.21 8.77
C ASN A 333 -4.73 50.76 10.25
N VAL A 334 -3.84 49.82 10.57
CA VAL A 334 -3.57 49.37 11.95
C VAL A 334 -2.91 50.50 12.74
N ASP A 335 -3.48 50.83 13.90
CA ASP A 335 -2.95 51.84 14.81
C ASP A 335 -1.79 51.26 15.63
N ILE A 336 -0.56 51.65 15.28
CA ILE A 336 0.66 51.19 15.95
C ILE A 336 1.04 52.21 17.02
N THR A 337 1.00 51.77 18.28
CA THR A 337 1.26 52.62 19.45
C THR A 337 2.33 52.06 20.37
N GLY A 338 2.83 52.90 21.29
CA GLY A 338 3.87 52.55 22.26
C GLY A 338 5.29 52.97 21.84
N ALA A 339 6.23 52.86 22.78
CA ALA A 339 7.66 53.16 22.58
C ALA A 339 8.54 51.91 22.76
N GLY A 340 7.94 50.71 22.62
CA GLY A 340 8.57 49.40 22.85
C GLY A 340 8.32 48.86 24.27
N PRO A 341 7.64 47.70 24.45
CA PRO A 341 6.93 46.94 23.41
C PRO A 341 5.79 47.76 22.78
N TYR A 342 5.52 47.50 21.51
CA TYR A 342 4.48 48.12 20.70
C TYR A 342 3.15 47.37 20.81
N ALA A 343 2.08 48.08 20.45
CA ALA A 343 0.74 47.54 20.32
C ALA A 343 0.17 47.82 18.92
N ALA A 344 -0.60 46.89 18.40
CA ALA A 344 -1.36 47.01 17.16
C ALA A 344 -2.86 47.01 17.46
N GLY A 345 -3.49 48.15 17.27
CA GLY A 345 -4.94 48.35 17.43
C GLY A 345 -5.65 48.37 16.07
N PHE A 346 -6.71 47.58 15.92
CA PHE A 346 -7.52 47.57 14.70
C PHE A 346 -8.98 47.20 14.99
N SER A 347 -9.90 47.54 14.08
CA SER A 347 -11.32 47.15 14.19
C SER A 347 -11.73 46.18 13.08
N ALA A 348 -12.70 45.30 13.35
CA ALA A 348 -13.32 44.46 12.33
C ALA A 348 -14.80 44.20 12.67
N THR A 349 -15.63 44.14 11.62
CA THR A 349 -17.07 43.85 11.72
C THR A 349 -17.35 42.37 11.51
N GLY A 350 -18.21 41.78 12.32
CA GLY A 350 -18.70 40.41 12.14
C GLY A 350 -18.54 39.55 13.39
N ALA A 351 -18.61 38.25 13.20
CA ALA A 351 -18.50 37.23 14.24
C ALA A 351 -17.49 36.16 13.81
N GLY A 352 -16.83 35.53 14.78
CA GLY A 352 -16.04 34.31 14.56
C GLY A 352 -14.85 34.48 13.63
N ARG A 353 -14.32 35.70 13.49
CA ARG A 353 -13.12 35.96 12.69
C ARG A 353 -11.88 35.34 13.36
N ARG A 354 -10.85 35.02 12.58
CA ARG A 354 -9.54 34.58 13.06
C ARG A 354 -8.48 35.54 12.53
N PHE A 355 -7.61 36.03 13.41
CA PHE A 355 -6.56 36.97 13.04
C PHE A 355 -5.17 36.40 13.32
N ALA A 356 -4.22 36.72 12.45
CA ALA A 356 -2.80 36.46 12.65
C ALA A 356 -2.03 37.79 12.64
N VAL A 357 -1.21 38.00 13.68
CA VAL A 357 -0.37 39.19 13.85
C VAL A 357 1.09 38.76 13.97
N ALA A 358 1.98 39.44 13.26
CA ALA A 358 3.41 39.16 13.26
C ALA A 358 4.22 40.44 13.00
N THR A 359 5.44 40.52 13.53
CA THR A 359 6.46 41.46 13.01
C THR A 359 7.15 40.87 11.77
N GLY A 360 7.79 41.71 10.95
CA GLY A 360 8.45 41.29 9.71
C GLY A 360 9.52 40.21 9.88
N SER A 361 10.19 40.14 11.03
CA SER A 361 11.18 39.11 11.37
C SER A 361 10.60 37.82 11.96
N SER A 362 9.29 37.75 12.19
CA SER A 362 8.61 36.64 12.89
C SER A 362 7.70 35.80 11.98
N PHE A 363 7.62 36.16 10.70
CA PHE A 363 7.07 35.28 9.68
C PHE A 363 7.81 33.94 9.68
N LEU A 364 7.07 32.88 9.42
CA LEU A 364 7.62 31.55 9.22
C LEU A 364 8.27 31.46 7.84
N THR A 365 9.33 30.66 7.75
CA THR A 365 9.90 30.22 6.48
C THR A 365 9.77 28.71 6.40
N PRO A 366 9.48 28.13 5.23
CA PRO A 366 9.59 26.69 5.04
C PRO A 366 10.99 26.20 5.43
N ALA A 367 11.10 24.94 5.86
CA ALA A 367 12.41 24.35 6.15
C ALA A 367 13.30 24.34 4.90
N ALA A 368 14.62 24.28 5.08
CA ALA A 368 15.53 24.17 3.94
C ALA A 368 15.19 22.92 3.10
N GLY A 369 15.07 23.09 1.78
CA GLY A 369 14.67 22.01 0.86
C GLY A 369 13.17 21.67 0.85
N ALA A 370 12.34 22.38 1.62
CA ALA A 370 10.88 22.21 1.62
C ALA A 370 10.19 22.82 0.39
N ILE A 371 10.90 23.62 -0.40
CA ILE A 371 10.44 24.09 -1.70
C ILE A 371 11.09 23.24 -2.77
N GLN A 372 10.29 22.47 -3.49
CA GLN A 372 10.75 21.53 -4.50
C GLN A 372 10.07 21.81 -5.83
N VAL A 373 10.88 21.97 -6.88
CA VAL A 373 10.36 22.00 -8.25
C VAL A 373 9.73 20.65 -8.56
N VAL A 374 8.54 20.69 -9.15
CA VAL A 374 7.81 19.49 -9.54
C VAL A 374 8.33 19.07 -10.90
N THR A 375 9.07 17.97 -10.91
CA THR A 375 9.57 17.35 -12.14
C THR A 375 8.72 16.12 -12.43
N HIS A 376 7.81 16.25 -13.39
CA HIS A 376 7.01 15.11 -13.78
C HIS A 376 7.85 14.05 -14.47
N ARG A 377 7.75 12.79 -14.00
CA ARG A 377 8.43 11.65 -14.63
C ARG A 377 7.43 10.94 -15.54
N ALA A 378 7.53 11.21 -16.84
CA ALA A 378 6.68 10.56 -17.83
C ALA A 378 7.10 9.09 -18.03
N SER A 379 6.15 8.16 -17.86
CA SER A 379 6.23 6.83 -18.48
C SER A 379 5.59 6.89 -19.86
N PRO A 380 6.31 6.54 -20.94
CA PRO A 380 5.71 6.47 -22.26
C PRO A 380 4.89 5.18 -22.39
N TYR A 381 3.57 5.27 -22.19
CA TYR A 381 2.67 4.27 -22.76
C TYR A 381 2.82 4.28 -24.28
N THR A 382 3.17 3.13 -24.89
CA THR A 382 3.16 2.95 -26.34
C THR A 382 2.34 1.71 -26.70
N PRO A 383 1.14 1.85 -27.30
CA PRO A 383 0.52 0.74 -28.01
C PRO A 383 1.40 0.42 -29.23
N SER A 384 2.16 -0.67 -29.14
CA SER A 384 2.91 -1.34 -30.22
C SER A 384 3.44 -0.42 -31.33
N GLY A 385 4.54 0.30 -31.09
CA GLY A 385 5.28 0.97 -32.16
C GLY A 385 6.03 2.22 -31.70
N GLN A 386 7.30 2.05 -31.40
CA GLN A 386 8.30 3.08 -31.13
C GLN A 386 8.05 4.02 -29.94
N TYR A 387 8.85 3.76 -28.91
CA TYR A 387 9.30 4.69 -27.88
C TYR A 387 9.38 6.13 -28.40
N VAL A 388 8.45 6.98 -27.97
CA VAL A 388 8.68 8.42 -27.91
C VAL A 388 8.50 8.81 -26.47
N ALA A 389 9.62 8.97 -25.78
CA ALA A 389 9.69 9.90 -24.67
C ALA A 389 9.21 11.25 -25.23
N GLN A 390 7.94 11.62 -25.03
CA GLN A 390 7.59 13.02 -25.13
C GLN A 390 8.22 13.70 -23.92
N GLN A 391 9.48 14.07 -24.12
CA GLN A 391 10.10 15.21 -23.48
C GLN A 391 9.26 16.44 -23.82
N GLY A 392 8.24 16.69 -23.02
CA GLY A 392 7.68 18.00 -22.75
C GLY A 392 7.59 18.11 -21.24
N SER A 393 7.72 19.30 -20.70
CA SER A 393 7.49 19.57 -19.27
C SER A 393 6.09 19.13 -18.80
N GLY A 394 5.17 18.89 -19.75
CA GLY A 394 3.80 18.41 -19.61
C GLY A 394 3.68 17.15 -18.76
N GLY A 395 3.26 17.28 -17.51
CA GLY A 395 2.94 16.19 -16.60
C GLY A 395 1.93 15.23 -17.22
N TRP A 396 2.10 13.95 -16.91
CA TRP A 396 1.18 12.92 -17.37
C TRP A 396 -0.13 13.01 -16.58
N ASP A 397 -1.22 13.39 -17.25
CA ASP A 397 -2.55 13.41 -16.66
C ASP A 397 -3.04 11.97 -16.44
N LEU A 398 -2.94 11.47 -15.20
CA LEU A 398 -3.41 10.15 -14.80
C LEU A 398 -4.94 10.02 -14.90
N ARG A 399 -5.65 11.15 -14.98
CA ARG A 399 -7.10 11.21 -15.18
C ARG A 399 -7.51 11.33 -16.64
N ASP A 400 -6.59 11.27 -17.59
CA ASP A 400 -6.99 11.18 -19.00
C ASP A 400 -7.63 9.79 -19.26
N PRO A 401 -8.92 9.71 -19.63
CA PRO A 401 -9.55 8.44 -19.97
C PRO A 401 -8.97 7.79 -21.23
N ALA A 402 -8.12 8.49 -22.00
CA ALA A 402 -7.37 7.91 -23.12
C ALA A 402 -6.20 7.02 -22.69
N ASN A 403 -5.78 7.07 -21.41
CA ASN A 403 -4.79 6.17 -20.85
C ASN A 403 -5.28 4.71 -20.88
N GLY A 404 -4.36 3.74 -20.75
CA GLY A 404 -4.70 2.32 -20.68
C GLY A 404 -3.50 1.46 -20.30
N ALA A 405 -3.73 0.43 -19.50
CA ALA A 405 -2.70 -0.51 -19.06
C ALA A 405 -3.33 -1.88 -18.76
N ASP A 406 -2.55 -2.94 -18.91
CA ASP A 406 -2.85 -4.29 -18.40
C ASP A 406 -2.07 -4.51 -17.09
N TRP A 407 -0.86 -3.97 -17.01
CA TRP A 407 0.04 -4.04 -15.86
C TRP A 407 0.50 -2.63 -15.47
N ILE A 408 0.19 -2.23 -14.25
CA ILE A 408 0.60 -0.96 -13.66
C ILE A 408 1.68 -1.25 -12.62
N VAL A 409 2.77 -0.51 -12.63
CA VAL A 409 3.72 -0.48 -11.52
C VAL A 409 3.77 0.91 -10.91
N ILE A 410 3.58 0.96 -9.60
CA ILE A 410 3.65 2.18 -8.80
C ILE A 410 4.95 2.14 -8.02
N THR A 411 5.84 3.09 -8.27
CA THR A 411 7.19 3.13 -7.70
C THR A 411 7.54 4.52 -7.21
N HIS A 412 8.48 4.65 -6.27
CA HIS A 412 9.04 5.95 -5.95
C HIS A 412 10.08 6.38 -7.00
N GLY A 413 10.19 7.68 -7.27
CA GLY A 413 11.15 8.22 -8.25
C GLY A 413 12.62 7.81 -8.04
N ASP A 414 13.00 7.43 -6.82
CA ASP A 414 14.33 6.91 -6.47
C ASP A 414 14.60 5.49 -7.01
N PHE A 415 13.55 4.75 -7.36
CA PHE A 415 13.62 3.39 -7.92
C PHE A 415 13.16 3.32 -9.38
N TRP A 416 12.95 4.48 -10.00
CA TRP A 416 12.41 4.59 -11.35
C TRP A 416 13.25 3.84 -12.39
N ASN A 417 14.57 3.90 -12.30
CA ASN A 417 15.46 3.30 -13.29
C ASN A 417 15.56 1.78 -13.09
N GLU A 418 15.56 1.34 -11.84
CA GLU A 418 15.74 -0.05 -11.44
C GLU A 418 14.51 -0.90 -11.79
N ILE A 419 13.32 -0.29 -11.87
CA ILE A 419 12.09 -1.00 -12.27
C ILE A 419 11.92 -1.10 -13.79
N GLN A 420 12.56 -0.23 -14.58
CA GLN A 420 12.39 -0.21 -16.05
C GLN A 420 12.66 -1.56 -16.73
N PRO A 421 13.70 -2.35 -16.36
CA PRO A 421 13.94 -3.63 -17.02
C PRO A 421 12.76 -4.61 -16.92
N LEU A 422 12.02 -4.59 -15.81
CA LEU A 422 10.81 -5.41 -15.66
C LEU A 422 9.65 -4.86 -16.49
N ALA A 423 9.47 -3.54 -16.51
CA ALA A 423 8.47 -2.89 -17.36
C ALA A 423 8.71 -3.20 -18.86
N ASP A 424 9.97 -3.14 -19.30
CA ASP A 424 10.40 -3.51 -20.65
C ASP A 424 10.16 -5.00 -20.92
N TRP A 425 10.46 -5.87 -19.97
CA TRP A 425 10.18 -7.30 -20.08
C TRP A 425 8.68 -7.57 -20.25
N ARG A 426 7.82 -6.96 -19.43
CA ARG A 426 6.36 -7.10 -19.54
C ARG A 426 5.84 -6.57 -20.88
N THR A 427 6.37 -5.45 -21.35
CA THR A 427 6.01 -4.87 -22.65
C THR A 427 6.46 -5.77 -23.83
N THR A 428 7.69 -6.26 -23.79
CA THR A 428 8.32 -6.91 -24.95
C THR A 428 8.10 -8.42 -25.01
N VAL A 429 7.97 -9.09 -23.87
CA VAL A 429 7.81 -10.56 -23.78
C VAL A 429 6.37 -10.92 -23.52
N THR A 430 5.74 -10.36 -22.49
CA THR A 430 4.33 -10.65 -22.19
C THR A 430 3.34 -9.89 -23.06
N LYS A 431 3.80 -8.85 -23.78
CA LYS A 431 3.00 -7.99 -24.66
C LYS A 431 1.91 -7.20 -23.95
N TYR A 432 2.11 -6.90 -22.67
CA TYR A 432 1.21 -6.08 -21.89
C TYR A 432 1.33 -4.60 -22.24
N ARG A 433 0.20 -3.89 -22.13
CA ARG A 433 0.16 -2.44 -21.98
C ARG A 433 0.70 -2.09 -20.59
N VAL A 434 1.85 -1.43 -20.53
CA VAL A 434 2.54 -1.14 -19.26
C VAL A 434 2.44 0.34 -18.93
N ALA A 435 2.14 0.64 -17.67
CA ALA A 435 2.23 1.96 -17.07
C ALA A 435 3.20 1.94 -15.88
N VAL A 436 4.25 2.76 -15.92
CA VAL A 436 5.13 3.00 -14.76
C VAL A 436 4.73 4.34 -14.16
N VAL A 437 4.27 4.34 -12.92
CA VAL A 437 3.73 5.52 -12.26
C VAL A 437 4.64 5.88 -11.09
N ASP A 438 5.15 7.12 -11.07
CA ASP A 438 5.78 7.63 -9.86
C ASP A 438 4.67 7.91 -8.84
N VAL A 439 4.79 7.34 -7.65
CA VAL A 439 3.78 7.49 -6.59
C VAL A 439 3.52 8.95 -6.22
N GLN A 440 4.51 9.83 -6.44
CA GLN A 440 4.32 11.26 -6.20
C GLN A 440 3.30 11.88 -7.17
N GLU A 441 3.22 11.43 -8.42
CA GLU A 441 2.21 11.91 -9.40
C GLU A 441 0.80 11.58 -8.93
N ILE A 442 0.63 10.43 -8.28
CA ILE A 442 -0.63 10.01 -7.71
C ILE A 442 -1.03 10.97 -6.60
N TYR A 443 -0.17 11.24 -5.63
CA TYR A 443 -0.49 12.18 -4.54
C TYR A 443 -0.84 13.56 -5.08
N ASP A 444 -0.03 14.04 -6.01
CA ASP A 444 -0.19 15.37 -6.60
C ASP A 444 -1.56 15.54 -7.21
N GLN A 445 -1.96 14.58 -8.04
CA GLN A 445 -3.21 14.65 -8.75
C GLN A 445 -4.40 14.26 -7.86
N PHE A 446 -4.30 13.24 -7.01
CA PHE A 446 -5.43 12.63 -6.29
C PHE A 446 -5.73 13.23 -4.92
N ASN A 447 -4.76 13.80 -4.21
CA ASN A 447 -5.03 14.39 -2.89
C ASN A 447 -4.29 15.70 -2.59
N GLY A 448 -3.75 16.37 -3.62
CA GLY A 448 -3.08 17.66 -3.47
C GLY A 448 -1.63 17.56 -2.98
N GLY A 449 -1.01 16.39 -3.14
CA GLY A 449 0.43 16.15 -2.90
C GLY A 449 0.76 15.55 -1.54
N LEU A 450 -0.24 15.14 -0.76
CA LEU A 450 -0.03 14.52 0.56
C LEU A 450 0.27 13.03 0.39
N LEU A 451 1.22 12.49 1.16
CA LEU A 451 1.41 11.02 1.23
C LEU A 451 0.10 10.39 1.73
N SER A 452 -0.43 9.38 1.04
CA SER A 452 -1.70 8.71 1.42
C SER A 452 -1.85 7.39 0.68
N SER A 453 -2.31 6.36 1.38
CA SER A 453 -2.66 5.09 0.75
C SER A 453 -3.97 5.20 -0.05
N GLU A 454 -4.90 6.02 0.43
CA GLU A 454 -6.19 6.30 -0.21
C GLU A 454 -6.01 6.94 -1.57
N ALA A 455 -5.04 7.85 -1.74
CA ALA A 455 -4.73 8.44 -3.04
C ALA A 455 -4.31 7.38 -4.09
N ILE A 456 -3.57 6.34 -3.67
CA ILE A 456 -3.19 5.21 -4.53
C ILE A 456 -4.41 4.38 -4.88
N ARG A 457 -5.27 4.07 -3.90
CA ARG A 457 -6.53 3.37 -4.14
C ARG A 457 -7.44 4.15 -5.10
N ASP A 458 -7.60 5.45 -4.90
CA ASP A 458 -8.42 6.33 -5.73
C ASP A 458 -7.89 6.40 -7.17
N PHE A 459 -6.57 6.41 -7.35
CA PHE A 459 -5.94 6.29 -8.67
C PHE A 459 -6.26 4.95 -9.34
N LEU A 460 -6.09 3.84 -8.63
CA LEU A 460 -6.38 2.51 -9.18
C LEU A 460 -7.87 2.35 -9.51
N ALA A 461 -8.77 2.84 -8.65
CA ALA A 461 -10.21 2.89 -8.90
C ALA A 461 -10.53 3.71 -10.15
N TYR A 462 -9.90 4.88 -10.29
CA TYR A 462 -10.07 5.73 -11.46
C TYR A 462 -9.59 5.03 -12.74
N ALA A 463 -8.39 4.46 -12.73
CA ALA A 463 -7.81 3.75 -13.86
C ALA A 463 -8.67 2.54 -14.27
N TYR A 464 -9.10 1.73 -13.29
CA TYR A 464 -9.95 0.57 -13.51
C TYR A 464 -11.30 0.94 -14.17
N ALA A 465 -11.92 2.03 -13.71
CA ALA A 465 -13.23 2.45 -14.20
C ALA A 465 -13.19 3.25 -15.51
N ASN A 466 -12.14 4.05 -15.77
CA ASN A 466 -12.17 5.10 -16.79
C ASN A 466 -11.11 4.96 -17.89
N TRP A 467 -10.02 4.22 -17.69
CA TRP A 467 -9.01 4.02 -18.73
C TRP A 467 -9.53 3.12 -19.86
N GLN A 468 -8.92 3.23 -21.04
CA GLN A 468 -9.28 2.45 -22.22
C GLN A 468 -9.21 0.95 -21.96
N ALA A 469 -10.28 0.25 -22.36
CA ALA A 469 -10.38 -1.19 -22.28
C ALA A 469 -9.26 -1.92 -23.08
N PRO A 470 -8.84 -3.14 -22.66
CA PRO A 470 -9.28 -3.86 -21.46
C PRO A 470 -8.93 -3.10 -20.17
N ARG A 471 -9.61 -3.39 -19.06
CA ARG A 471 -9.28 -2.74 -17.78
C ARG A 471 -7.91 -3.23 -17.29
N PRO A 472 -7.16 -2.43 -16.51
CA PRO A 472 -5.99 -2.90 -15.79
C PRO A 472 -6.29 -4.18 -15.00
N ARG A 473 -5.35 -5.15 -15.04
CA ARG A 473 -5.49 -6.45 -14.34
C ARG A 473 -4.46 -6.64 -13.24
N TYR A 474 -3.25 -6.10 -13.40
CA TYR A 474 -2.13 -6.32 -12.49
C TYR A 474 -1.59 -4.99 -11.92
N VAL A 475 -1.29 -4.96 -10.61
CA VAL A 475 -0.60 -3.85 -9.94
C VAL A 475 0.62 -4.33 -9.17
N LEU A 476 1.79 -3.80 -9.48
CA LEU A 476 2.99 -3.98 -8.67
C LEU A 476 3.29 -2.71 -7.87
N LEU A 477 3.44 -2.85 -6.55
CA LEU A 477 3.94 -1.78 -5.67
C LEU A 477 5.46 -1.95 -5.49
N ALA A 478 6.27 -1.04 -6.02
CA ALA A 478 7.72 -1.08 -5.94
C ALA A 478 8.25 -0.01 -4.97
N GLY A 479 8.37 -0.39 -3.70
CA GLY A 479 8.88 0.45 -2.63
C GLY A 479 8.44 -0.04 -1.25
N GLY A 480 9.32 0.12 -0.28
CA GLY A 480 9.07 -0.19 1.13
C GLY A 480 8.07 0.79 1.75
N GLY A 481 7.26 0.27 2.67
CA GLY A 481 6.31 1.05 3.48
C GLY A 481 6.46 0.67 4.95
N SER A 482 6.17 1.60 5.85
CA SER A 482 6.33 1.46 7.30
C SER A 482 5.00 1.76 8.00
N ARG A 483 4.74 1.17 9.18
CA ARG A 483 3.64 1.69 10.05
C ARG A 483 3.97 3.00 10.74
N ASP A 484 5.25 3.36 10.80
CA ASP A 484 5.70 4.67 11.28
C ASP A 484 6.05 5.57 10.11
N MET A 485 5.01 6.03 9.39
CA MET A 485 5.17 6.85 8.18
C MET A 485 5.64 8.28 8.49
N ARG A 486 5.34 8.77 9.70
CA ARG A 486 5.73 10.11 10.19
C ARG A 486 7.11 10.11 10.88
N GLY A 487 7.71 8.94 11.09
CA GLY A 487 9.07 8.81 11.62
C GLY A 487 9.19 9.19 13.10
N TYR A 488 8.23 8.77 13.92
CA TYR A 488 8.22 9.03 15.36
C TYR A 488 9.32 8.28 16.11
N PHE A 489 9.72 7.08 15.68
CA PHE A 489 10.90 6.41 16.21
C PHE A 489 12.20 6.97 15.59
N VAL A 490 13.25 7.02 16.41
CA VAL A 490 14.57 7.57 16.02
C VAL A 490 15.18 6.88 14.79
N ASN A 491 14.89 5.59 14.59
CA ASN A 491 15.45 4.76 13.54
C ASN A 491 14.36 4.22 12.59
N SER A 492 13.33 5.02 12.30
CA SER A 492 12.26 4.60 11.40
C SER A 492 12.75 4.46 9.96
N LYS A 493 12.31 3.41 9.29
CA LYS A 493 12.47 3.27 7.84
C LYS A 493 11.71 4.37 7.11
N PRO A 494 12.22 4.89 5.99
CA PRO A 494 11.45 5.80 5.15
C PRO A 494 10.25 5.06 4.53
N THR A 495 9.21 5.81 4.16
CA THR A 495 8.09 5.28 3.38
C THR A 495 8.25 5.72 1.93
N TYR A 496 8.52 4.77 1.03
CA TYR A 496 8.60 5.00 -0.41
C TYR A 496 7.24 4.80 -1.08
N VAL A 497 6.58 3.68 -0.77
CA VAL A 497 5.18 3.41 -1.15
C VAL A 497 4.46 2.90 0.11
N PRO A 498 3.45 3.62 0.64
CA PRO A 498 2.84 3.29 1.92
C PRO A 498 2.29 1.86 1.93
N ALA A 499 2.36 1.21 3.09
CA ALA A 499 1.52 0.06 3.36
C ALA A 499 0.07 0.56 3.51
N PHE A 500 -0.92 -0.16 3.00
CA PHE A 500 -2.31 0.15 3.34
C PHE A 500 -2.56 -0.36 4.76
N LEU A 501 -2.52 0.52 5.77
CA LEU A 501 -2.75 0.10 7.16
C LEU A 501 -4.24 0.05 7.43
N TYR A 502 -4.74 -1.12 7.79
CA TYR A 502 -6.15 -1.35 8.07
C TYR A 502 -6.29 -2.28 9.29
N PRO A 503 -7.32 -2.13 10.14
CA PRO A 503 -7.65 -3.09 11.21
C PRO A 503 -8.16 -4.42 10.64
N ALA A 504 -7.32 -5.09 9.86
CA ALA A 504 -7.63 -6.32 9.14
C ALA A 504 -7.59 -7.55 10.06
N ASP A 505 -6.74 -7.54 11.09
CA ASP A 505 -6.50 -8.69 11.94
C ASP A 505 -7.35 -8.63 13.23
N PRO A 506 -8.16 -9.66 13.52
CA PRO A 506 -9.04 -9.65 14.69
C PRO A 506 -8.35 -9.58 16.06
N ILE A 507 -7.07 -9.96 16.15
CA ILE A 507 -6.30 -10.04 17.40
C ILE A 507 -5.17 -9.00 17.42
N LEU A 508 -4.41 -8.91 16.33
CA LEU A 508 -3.31 -7.95 16.17
C LEU A 508 -3.83 -6.54 15.95
N GLY A 509 -5.03 -6.38 15.36
CA GLY A 509 -5.62 -5.11 14.98
C GLY A 509 -5.12 -4.63 13.62
N GLU A 510 -4.49 -3.45 13.60
CA GLU A 510 -3.98 -2.84 12.38
C GLU A 510 -2.84 -3.65 11.74
N THR A 511 -2.83 -3.83 10.43
CA THR A 511 -1.65 -4.34 9.74
C THR A 511 -1.67 -3.92 8.28
N ALA A 512 -0.59 -4.17 7.57
CA ALA A 512 -0.55 -3.94 6.14
C ALA A 512 -1.53 -4.88 5.42
N ALA A 513 -2.49 -4.30 4.71
CA ALA A 513 -3.57 -4.97 4.01
C ALA A 513 -3.63 -4.47 2.56
N ASP A 514 -2.58 -4.70 1.78
CA ASP A 514 -2.47 -4.16 0.41
C ASP A 514 -3.61 -4.63 -0.52
N ASN A 515 -4.32 -5.72 -0.18
CA ASN A 515 -5.59 -6.11 -0.82
C ASN A 515 -6.58 -4.93 -0.94
N ARG A 516 -6.61 -4.04 0.06
CA ARG A 516 -7.47 -2.85 0.12
C ARG A 516 -7.18 -1.82 -0.97
N TYR A 517 -5.99 -1.81 -1.57
CA TYR A 517 -5.70 -0.96 -2.72
C TYR A 517 -6.54 -1.31 -3.96
N VAL A 518 -7.00 -2.57 -4.05
CA VAL A 518 -7.65 -3.13 -5.24
C VAL A 518 -9.06 -3.65 -4.96
N LEU A 519 -9.70 -3.16 -3.89
CA LEU A 519 -11.16 -3.25 -3.70
C LEU A 519 -11.81 -2.03 -4.37
N LEU A 520 -12.20 -2.20 -5.63
CA LEU A 520 -12.55 -1.12 -6.57
C LEU A 520 -14.01 -1.18 -7.05
N GLU A 521 -14.56 -2.38 -7.25
CA GLU A 521 -15.91 -2.62 -7.72
C GLU A 521 -16.61 -3.66 -6.82
N GLY A 522 -17.87 -3.40 -6.47
CA GLY A 522 -18.57 -4.21 -5.45
C GLY A 522 -18.35 -3.69 -4.04
N ASP A 523 -19.29 -4.01 -3.14
CA ASP A 523 -19.16 -3.78 -1.70
C ASP A 523 -18.79 -5.12 -1.05
N ASP A 524 -17.58 -5.58 -1.34
CA ASP A 524 -17.03 -6.86 -0.88
C ASP A 524 -15.52 -6.76 -0.58
N ILE A 525 -14.93 -7.88 -0.16
CA ILE A 525 -13.53 -7.98 0.29
C ILE A 525 -12.61 -8.60 -0.78
N LEU A 526 -13.14 -8.96 -1.95
CA LEU A 526 -12.38 -9.66 -2.98
C LEU A 526 -11.66 -8.66 -3.88
N PRO A 527 -10.39 -8.91 -4.23
CA PRO A 527 -9.62 -8.01 -5.08
C PRO A 527 -10.10 -8.01 -6.54
N ASP A 528 -10.29 -6.83 -7.13
CA ASP A 528 -10.62 -6.65 -8.56
C ASP A 528 -9.41 -6.71 -9.50
N MET A 529 -8.20 -6.66 -8.92
CA MET A 529 -6.92 -6.72 -9.61
C MET A 529 -5.94 -7.58 -8.82
N SER A 530 -5.08 -8.31 -9.51
CA SER A 530 -3.98 -9.03 -8.86
C SER A 530 -2.89 -8.05 -8.45
N ILE A 531 -2.58 -8.00 -7.15
CA ILE A 531 -1.60 -7.09 -6.57
C ILE A 531 -0.41 -7.83 -5.98
N GLY A 532 0.79 -7.26 -6.16
CA GLY A 532 2.01 -7.71 -5.48
C GLY A 532 2.91 -6.55 -5.09
N ARG A 533 3.90 -6.81 -4.22
CA ARG A 533 4.82 -5.80 -3.69
C ARG A 533 6.29 -6.23 -3.75
N PHE A 534 7.15 -5.29 -4.13
CA PHE A 534 8.57 -5.28 -3.85
C PHE A 534 8.86 -4.29 -2.71
N PRO A 535 8.96 -4.74 -1.43
CA PRO A 535 9.10 -3.86 -0.26
C PRO A 535 10.53 -3.33 -0.09
N ALA A 536 11.10 -2.73 -1.13
CA ALA A 536 12.51 -2.32 -1.16
C ALA A 536 12.76 -0.97 -0.49
N TYR A 537 13.86 -0.87 0.24
CA TYR A 537 14.35 0.36 0.85
C TYR A 537 15.65 0.87 0.17
N ALA A 538 16.17 0.13 -0.81
CA ALA A 538 17.32 0.52 -1.62
C ALA A 538 17.20 0.08 -3.10
N ALA A 539 17.79 0.87 -4.00
CA ALA A 539 17.82 0.60 -5.44
C ALA A 539 18.39 -0.78 -5.80
N SER A 540 19.39 -1.26 -5.05
CA SER A 540 19.97 -2.59 -5.24
C SER A 540 18.98 -3.73 -5.00
N GLU A 541 17.98 -3.53 -4.17
CA GLU A 541 16.97 -4.54 -3.85
C GLU A 541 15.95 -4.67 -4.99
N ILE A 542 15.47 -3.55 -5.54
CA ILE A 542 14.64 -3.54 -6.76
C ILE A 542 15.41 -4.20 -7.90
N THR A 543 16.69 -3.84 -8.09
CA THR A 543 17.54 -4.46 -9.11
C THR A 543 17.62 -5.98 -8.93
N THR A 544 17.77 -6.45 -7.69
CA THR A 544 17.88 -7.89 -7.38
C THR A 544 16.61 -8.65 -7.72
N ILE A 545 15.45 -8.17 -7.25
CA ILE A 545 14.18 -8.87 -7.45
C ILE A 545 13.69 -8.79 -8.91
N VAL A 546 13.95 -7.68 -9.61
CA VAL A 546 13.71 -7.53 -11.05
C VAL A 546 14.56 -8.54 -11.84
N ALA A 547 15.86 -8.62 -11.54
CA ALA A 547 16.75 -9.56 -12.20
C ALA A 547 16.33 -11.01 -11.96
N LYS A 548 15.93 -11.36 -10.72
CA LYS A 548 15.40 -12.70 -10.40
C LYS A 548 14.11 -13.03 -11.13
N THR A 549 13.18 -12.09 -11.19
CA THR A 549 11.89 -12.25 -11.91
C THR A 549 12.13 -12.52 -13.40
N ILE A 550 12.97 -11.70 -14.05
CA ILE A 550 13.31 -11.87 -15.47
C ILE A 550 14.09 -13.17 -15.69
N HIS A 551 15.06 -13.49 -14.82
CA HIS A 551 15.84 -14.73 -14.92
C HIS A 551 14.94 -15.96 -14.82
N TYR A 552 13.99 -15.97 -13.87
CA TYR A 552 13.01 -17.01 -13.71
C TYR A 552 12.14 -17.17 -14.96
N GLU A 553 11.63 -16.11 -15.57
CA GLU A 553 10.75 -16.25 -16.75
C GLU A 553 11.50 -16.50 -18.07
N SER A 554 12.78 -16.14 -18.14
CA SER A 554 13.59 -16.27 -19.35
C SER A 554 14.37 -17.58 -19.43
N THR A 555 14.66 -18.21 -18.29
CA THR A 555 15.48 -19.42 -18.21
C THR A 555 14.62 -20.66 -18.35
N PRO A 556 14.82 -21.49 -19.40
CA PRO A 556 14.10 -22.75 -19.54
C PRO A 556 14.40 -23.66 -18.36
N THR A 557 13.38 -24.35 -17.84
CA THR A 557 13.56 -25.35 -16.78
C THR A 557 14.54 -26.45 -17.22
N VAL A 558 15.48 -26.80 -16.34
CA VAL A 558 16.47 -27.87 -16.55
C VAL A 558 16.36 -28.85 -15.38
N ASN A 559 16.35 -30.16 -15.64
CA ASN A 559 16.36 -31.23 -14.61
C ASN A 559 15.10 -31.40 -13.74
N ASP A 560 13.90 -31.14 -14.26
CA ASP A 560 12.60 -31.46 -13.62
C ASP A 560 12.42 -30.96 -12.17
N TRP A 561 13.23 -30.00 -11.71
CA TRP A 561 13.16 -29.45 -10.34
C TRP A 561 11.78 -28.84 -10.05
N ASN A 562 11.12 -28.33 -11.09
CA ASN A 562 9.79 -27.76 -11.02
C ASN A 562 8.67 -28.82 -10.89
N GLN A 563 9.01 -30.12 -10.88
CA GLN A 563 8.09 -31.17 -10.46
C GLN A 563 8.10 -31.37 -8.93
N ASN A 564 9.09 -30.85 -8.21
CA ASN A 564 9.16 -31.01 -6.76
C ASN A 564 8.36 -29.92 -6.03
N VAL A 565 7.64 -30.30 -4.98
CA VAL A 565 7.04 -29.39 -4.01
C VAL A 565 7.56 -29.75 -2.62
N LEU A 566 8.22 -28.80 -1.96
CA LEU A 566 8.77 -28.96 -0.62
C LEU A 566 7.72 -28.55 0.42
N PHE A 567 7.29 -29.49 1.26
CA PHE A 567 6.40 -29.26 2.40
C PHE A 567 7.22 -29.26 3.68
N ILE A 568 7.18 -28.13 4.40
CA ILE A 568 7.81 -27.94 5.69
C ILE A 568 6.70 -27.77 6.72
N SER A 569 6.80 -28.46 7.86
CA SER A 569 5.78 -28.33 8.91
C SER A 569 6.43 -28.24 10.28
N ASP A 570 5.88 -27.35 11.09
CA ASP A 570 6.19 -27.20 12.51
C ASP A 570 5.75 -28.43 13.31
N ASP A 571 6.20 -28.53 14.55
CA ASP A 571 5.79 -29.61 15.43
C ASP A 571 4.40 -29.38 16.06
N LEU A 572 3.93 -30.32 16.88
CA LEU A 572 2.61 -30.24 17.51
C LEU A 572 2.62 -29.45 18.82
N GLU A 573 3.75 -28.88 19.22
CA GLU A 573 3.87 -28.08 20.43
C GLU A 573 3.36 -26.65 20.20
N GLY A 574 3.00 -25.94 21.29
CA GLY A 574 2.54 -24.54 21.21
C GLY A 574 1.08 -24.33 20.78
N GLY A 575 0.39 -25.33 20.23
CA GLY A 575 -1.01 -25.23 19.80
C GLY A 575 -1.15 -25.12 18.27
N GLY A 576 -2.25 -24.55 17.76
CA GLY A 576 -2.41 -24.27 16.32
C GLY A 576 -2.93 -25.42 15.45
N GLY A 577 -2.85 -26.68 15.90
CA GLY A 577 -3.48 -27.83 15.23
C GLY A 577 -2.47 -28.93 14.87
N ASN A 578 -2.83 -29.80 13.92
CA ASN A 578 -1.92 -30.81 13.39
C ASN A 578 -1.36 -30.33 12.05
N PHE A 579 -0.24 -29.59 12.09
CA PHE A 579 0.34 -28.98 10.89
C PHE A 579 0.70 -30.00 9.81
N TYR A 580 1.18 -31.18 10.21
CA TYR A 580 1.49 -32.28 9.29
C TYR A 580 0.27 -32.71 8.47
N ALA A 581 -0.91 -32.74 9.09
CA ALA A 581 -2.14 -33.21 8.43
C ALA A 581 -2.60 -32.26 7.31
N PHE A 582 -2.40 -30.96 7.46
CA PHE A 582 -2.70 -29.98 6.40
C PHE A 582 -1.82 -30.25 5.16
N SER A 583 -0.51 -30.36 5.36
CA SER A 583 0.44 -30.73 4.29
C SER A 583 0.13 -32.10 3.67
N ASP A 584 -0.20 -33.12 4.49
CA ASP A 584 -0.51 -34.46 4.02
C ASP A 584 -1.80 -34.53 3.20
N THR A 585 -2.79 -33.69 3.52
CA THR A 585 -4.04 -33.59 2.77
C THR A 585 -3.79 -33.08 1.35
N LEU A 586 -2.92 -32.08 1.18
CA LEU A 586 -2.52 -31.59 -0.14
C LEU A 586 -1.80 -32.67 -0.97
N VAL A 587 -0.90 -33.42 -0.33
CA VAL A 587 -0.07 -34.43 -0.99
C VAL A 587 -0.84 -35.69 -1.39
N SER A 588 -1.64 -36.23 -0.48
CA SER A 588 -2.22 -37.58 -0.61
C SER A 588 -3.75 -37.63 -0.50
N GLY A 589 -4.41 -36.50 -0.29
CA GLY A 589 -5.82 -36.47 0.07
C GLY A 589 -6.06 -36.84 1.53
N SER A 590 -7.33 -36.88 1.92
CA SER A 590 -7.75 -37.20 3.28
C SER A 590 -7.36 -38.63 3.67
N SER A 591 -6.88 -38.79 4.90
CA SER A 591 -6.59 -40.11 5.49
C SER A 591 -7.85 -40.92 5.82
N ASP A 592 -9.03 -40.27 5.85
CA ASP A 592 -10.31 -40.95 5.98
C ASP A 592 -10.82 -41.37 4.58
N PRO A 593 -10.93 -42.68 4.29
CA PRO A 593 -11.41 -43.15 3.00
C PRO A 593 -12.89 -42.87 2.74
N ASN A 594 -13.64 -42.38 3.74
CA ASN A 594 -15.04 -41.99 3.60
C ASN A 594 -15.24 -40.47 3.56
N ASP A 595 -14.16 -39.70 3.62
CA ASP A 595 -14.23 -38.26 3.46
C ASP A 595 -14.75 -37.95 2.04
N PRO A 596 -15.95 -37.33 1.91
CA PRO A 596 -16.50 -37.00 0.60
C PRO A 596 -15.60 -36.03 -0.18
N ASP A 597 -14.68 -35.35 0.50
CA ASP A 597 -13.73 -34.38 -0.04
C ASP A 597 -12.30 -34.96 -0.11
N ASN A 598 -12.12 -36.29 -0.10
CA ASN A 598 -10.83 -36.96 -0.27
C ASN A 598 -10.22 -36.70 -1.65
N THR A 599 -9.62 -35.53 -1.80
CA THR A 599 -9.10 -35.00 -3.05
C THR A 599 -7.60 -34.85 -2.93
N ARG A 600 -6.85 -35.52 -3.80
CA ARG A 600 -5.40 -35.30 -3.93
C ARG A 600 -5.20 -34.00 -4.72
N PHE A 601 -4.62 -32.98 -4.09
CA PHE A 601 -4.42 -31.67 -4.71
C PHE A 601 -3.13 -31.57 -5.53
N LEU A 602 -2.11 -32.37 -5.20
CA LEU A 602 -0.85 -32.44 -5.94
C LEU A 602 -0.89 -33.61 -6.96
N PRO A 603 -1.14 -33.36 -8.25
CA PRO A 603 -1.25 -34.43 -9.25
C PRO A 603 0.13 -34.94 -9.70
N ASP A 604 0.15 -36.08 -10.37
CA ASP A 604 1.34 -36.51 -11.12
C ASP A 604 1.58 -35.55 -12.31
N PRO A 605 2.83 -35.25 -12.71
CA PRO A 605 4.08 -35.85 -12.23
C PRO A 605 4.68 -35.18 -10.99
N TYR A 606 4.00 -34.21 -10.37
CA TYR A 606 4.57 -33.48 -9.23
C TYR A 606 4.79 -34.39 -8.02
N GLN A 607 5.91 -34.18 -7.32
CA GLN A 607 6.39 -34.99 -6.21
C GLN A 607 6.49 -34.15 -4.94
N ALA A 608 6.07 -34.73 -3.81
CA ALA A 608 6.19 -34.10 -2.51
C ALA A 608 7.51 -34.48 -1.83
N ILE A 609 8.26 -33.49 -1.37
CA ILE A 609 9.39 -33.64 -0.46
C ILE A 609 8.95 -33.11 0.91
N LYS A 610 9.05 -33.92 1.96
CA LYS A 610 8.56 -33.58 3.30
C LYS A 610 9.70 -33.35 4.29
N VAL A 611 9.69 -32.21 4.97
CA VAL A 611 10.57 -31.92 6.11
C VAL A 611 9.70 -31.46 7.27
N TYR A 612 9.19 -32.43 8.03
CA TYR A 612 8.36 -32.20 9.20
C TYR A 612 9.21 -32.23 10.47
N LEU A 613 9.19 -31.13 11.21
CA LEU A 613 9.90 -31.00 12.48
C LEU A 613 9.46 -32.12 13.44
N SER A 614 10.40 -32.78 14.11
CA SER A 614 10.16 -33.91 15.03
C SER A 614 9.63 -35.20 14.39
N GLN A 615 9.47 -35.28 13.06
CA GLN A 615 9.16 -36.53 12.34
C GLN A 615 10.26 -36.95 11.36
N ASN A 616 10.62 -36.05 10.43
CA ASN A 616 11.63 -36.32 9.40
C ASN A 616 13.05 -35.95 9.85
N CYS A 617 13.16 -35.12 10.89
CA CYS A 617 14.42 -34.65 11.45
C CYS A 617 14.23 -34.40 12.96
N ASP A 618 15.23 -34.78 13.77
CA ASP A 618 15.13 -34.79 15.24
C ASP A 618 15.59 -33.46 15.87
N ILE A 619 14.80 -32.92 16.77
CA ILE A 619 15.17 -31.82 17.66
C ILE A 619 15.54 -32.40 19.03
N GLY A 620 16.79 -32.84 19.17
CA GLY A 620 17.28 -33.36 20.45
C GLY A 620 17.07 -32.41 21.67
N ASN A 621 16.80 -31.12 21.44
CA ASN A 621 16.35 -30.12 22.43
C ASN A 621 15.62 -28.94 21.76
N ILE A 622 14.43 -28.56 22.26
CA ILE A 622 13.62 -27.41 21.81
C ILE A 622 14.34 -26.04 21.86
N ASN A 623 15.41 -25.91 22.66
CA ASN A 623 16.21 -24.69 22.75
C ASN A 623 17.43 -24.69 21.80
N GLN A 624 17.54 -25.66 20.89
CA GLN A 624 18.64 -25.78 19.94
C GLN A 624 18.15 -25.61 18.50
N GLN A 625 19.03 -25.10 17.63
CA GLN A 625 18.72 -25.04 16.20
C GLN A 625 18.54 -26.46 15.63
N PRO A 626 17.50 -26.70 14.81
CA PRO A 626 17.19 -27.99 14.21
C PRO A 626 18.10 -28.23 13.02
N THR A 627 19.40 -28.40 13.28
CA THR A 627 20.45 -28.40 12.24
C THR A 627 20.24 -29.48 11.17
N GLU A 628 19.66 -30.63 11.53
CA GLU A 628 19.28 -31.66 10.57
C GLU A 628 18.19 -31.18 9.61
N CYS A 629 17.10 -30.58 10.13
CA CYS A 629 16.04 -30.01 9.30
C CYS A 629 16.56 -28.87 8.42
N GLN A 630 17.36 -27.96 8.99
CA GLN A 630 17.96 -26.85 8.25
C GLN A 630 18.86 -27.35 7.12
N ALA A 631 19.65 -28.41 7.34
CA ALA A 631 20.49 -29.02 6.33
C ALA A 631 19.67 -29.69 5.21
N LEU A 632 18.58 -30.38 5.56
CA LEU A 632 17.67 -30.96 4.58
C LEU A 632 16.97 -29.89 3.73
N ILE A 633 16.45 -28.84 4.37
CA ILE A 633 15.82 -27.70 3.68
C ILE A 633 16.82 -27.03 2.74
N GLN A 634 18.03 -26.74 3.23
CA GLN A 634 19.09 -26.15 2.42
C GLN A 634 19.46 -27.05 1.23
N ASP A 635 19.61 -28.36 1.42
CA ASP A 635 19.95 -29.30 0.35
C ASP A 635 18.86 -29.38 -0.71
N VAL A 636 17.59 -29.46 -0.29
CA VAL A 636 16.46 -29.46 -1.22
C VAL A 636 16.44 -28.16 -2.02
N ILE A 637 16.50 -27.00 -1.36
CA ILE A 637 16.48 -25.70 -2.04
C ILE A 637 17.68 -25.54 -2.99
N ASN A 638 18.90 -25.86 -2.54
CA ASN A 638 20.12 -25.58 -3.30
C ASN A 638 20.39 -26.58 -4.42
N ASN A 639 20.10 -27.87 -4.20
CA ASN A 639 20.58 -28.95 -5.05
C ASN A 639 19.44 -29.70 -5.77
N THR A 640 18.30 -29.89 -5.12
CA THR A 640 17.15 -30.62 -5.71
C THR A 640 16.20 -29.69 -6.47
N GLY A 641 16.00 -28.48 -5.94
CA GLY A 641 15.03 -27.49 -6.37
C GLY A 641 13.58 -27.89 -6.09
N ALA A 642 12.72 -26.90 -5.91
CA ALA A 642 11.28 -27.08 -5.73
C ALA A 642 10.52 -25.91 -6.36
N LEU A 643 9.44 -26.20 -7.07
CA LEU A 643 8.54 -25.19 -7.64
C LEU A 643 7.90 -24.35 -6.54
N PHE A 644 7.35 -25.03 -5.54
CA PHE A 644 6.76 -24.44 -4.36
C PHE A 644 7.45 -24.93 -3.09
N THR A 645 7.60 -24.03 -2.13
CA THR A 645 7.99 -24.36 -0.76
C THR A 645 6.86 -23.92 0.16
N SER A 646 6.06 -24.88 0.57
CA SER A 646 4.95 -24.71 1.50
C SER A 646 5.45 -24.84 2.93
N TYR A 647 5.05 -23.90 3.79
CA TYR A 647 5.25 -23.98 5.22
C TYR A 647 3.95 -23.83 5.98
N VAL A 648 3.66 -24.78 6.87
CA VAL A 648 2.51 -24.73 7.78
C VAL A 648 3.01 -24.83 9.22
N GLY A 649 2.74 -23.81 10.05
CA GLY A 649 3.22 -23.78 11.42
C GLY A 649 3.24 -22.40 12.08
N HIS A 650 3.88 -22.28 13.24
CA HIS A 650 4.08 -21.00 13.91
C HIS A 650 5.21 -20.19 13.28
N ALA A 651 5.17 -18.87 13.38
CA ALA A 651 6.30 -18.04 12.96
C ALA A 651 6.38 -16.75 13.76
N GLN A 652 7.57 -16.17 13.69
CA GLN A 652 7.85 -14.79 14.07
C GLN A 652 8.23 -14.02 12.80
N ILE A 653 8.41 -12.71 12.93
CA ILE A 653 8.83 -11.83 11.81
C ILE A 653 10.07 -12.37 11.08
N LYS A 654 11.02 -13.00 11.81
CA LYS A 654 12.35 -13.35 11.28
C LYS A 654 12.61 -14.85 11.12
N ASN A 655 11.67 -15.72 11.52
CA ASN A 655 11.86 -17.17 11.47
C ASN A 655 10.55 -17.95 11.53
N TRP A 656 10.58 -19.16 11.00
CA TRP A 656 9.58 -20.20 11.18
C TRP A 656 9.88 -21.05 12.41
N ALA A 657 8.83 -21.54 13.08
CA ALA A 657 8.84 -22.30 14.33
C ALA A 657 9.46 -21.56 15.54
N THR A 658 9.28 -22.08 16.74
CA THR A 658 9.99 -21.57 17.94
C THR A 658 11.45 -22.00 17.94
N GLU A 659 11.75 -23.11 17.27
CA GLU A 659 13.02 -23.80 17.10
C GLU A 659 13.73 -23.31 15.84
N PRO A 660 13.79 -21.99 15.54
CA PRO A 660 14.07 -21.38 14.22
C PRO A 660 14.33 -22.35 13.05
N LEU A 661 13.27 -23.02 12.56
CA LEU A 661 13.34 -24.05 11.53
C LEU A 661 13.88 -23.51 10.21
N VAL A 662 13.44 -22.31 9.85
CA VAL A 662 14.05 -21.47 8.83
C VAL A 662 14.17 -20.07 9.40
N ASP A 663 15.37 -19.52 9.40
CA ASP A 663 15.67 -18.15 9.83
C ASP A 663 16.46 -17.40 8.76
N GLN A 664 16.65 -16.10 8.93
CA GLN A 664 17.38 -15.27 7.97
C GLN A 664 18.84 -15.74 7.74
N THR A 665 19.44 -16.43 8.71
CA THR A 665 20.79 -16.99 8.57
C THR A 665 20.78 -18.14 7.58
N LEU A 666 19.84 -19.09 7.71
CA LEU A 666 19.66 -20.18 6.76
C LEU A 666 19.35 -19.65 5.36
N VAL A 667 18.42 -18.68 5.24
CA VAL A 667 18.05 -18.09 3.94
C VAL A 667 19.25 -17.50 3.21
N SER A 668 20.20 -16.88 3.92
CA SER A 668 21.42 -16.31 3.32
C SER A 668 22.33 -17.34 2.65
N THR A 669 22.13 -18.63 2.94
CA THR A 669 22.89 -19.74 2.36
C THR A 669 22.23 -20.37 1.13
N PHE A 670 21.05 -19.90 0.75
CA PHE A 670 20.36 -20.41 -0.43
C PHE A 670 21.04 -19.92 -1.71
N THR A 671 21.47 -20.85 -2.57
CA THR A 671 22.29 -20.63 -3.78
C THR A 671 21.58 -20.99 -5.09
N ASN A 672 20.24 -21.05 -5.07
CA ASN A 672 19.39 -21.68 -6.06
C ASN A 672 18.87 -20.75 -7.18
N LEU A 673 19.71 -19.86 -7.73
CA LEU A 673 19.27 -18.87 -8.74
C LEU A 673 18.60 -19.48 -9.98
N ASP A 674 19.02 -20.66 -10.42
CA ASP A 674 18.46 -21.33 -11.61
C ASP A 674 17.21 -22.18 -11.32
N GLN A 675 16.78 -22.19 -10.05
CA GLN A 675 15.67 -23.00 -9.53
C GLN A 675 15.03 -22.29 -8.32
N LEU A 676 14.67 -21.02 -8.54
CA LEU A 676 14.02 -20.19 -7.53
C LEU A 676 12.64 -20.75 -7.19
N THR A 677 12.39 -20.96 -5.91
CA THR A 677 11.09 -21.43 -5.42
C THR A 677 10.08 -20.27 -5.29
N ILE A 678 8.80 -20.59 -5.23
CA ILE A 678 7.74 -19.69 -4.75
C ILE A 678 7.34 -20.15 -3.33
N MET A 679 7.44 -19.25 -2.35
CA MET A 679 7.10 -19.58 -0.97
C MET A 679 5.60 -19.48 -0.75
N LEU A 680 5.01 -20.49 -0.11
CA LEU A 680 3.61 -20.52 0.32
C LEU A 680 3.59 -20.60 1.84
N ALA A 681 3.41 -19.45 2.49
CA ALA A 681 3.64 -19.28 3.91
C ALA A 681 2.34 -19.29 4.70
N MET A 682 1.88 -20.47 5.10
CA MET A 682 0.65 -20.68 5.86
C MET A 682 0.88 -20.50 7.36
N THR A 683 1.32 -19.29 7.76
CA THR A 683 1.84 -18.98 9.11
C THR A 683 1.46 -17.58 9.62
N CYS A 684 2.20 -16.99 10.58
CA CYS A 684 2.00 -15.61 11.07
C CYS A 684 3.23 -14.72 10.73
N PHE A 685 3.05 -13.41 10.57
CA PHE A 685 4.11 -12.38 10.51
C PHE A 685 5.25 -12.50 9.48
N GLU A 686 5.36 -13.57 8.71
CA GLU A 686 6.51 -13.77 7.82
C GLU A 686 6.67 -12.63 6.79
N GLY A 687 5.54 -12.05 6.38
CA GLY A 687 5.43 -10.90 5.50
C GLY A 687 5.33 -9.55 6.21
N PHE A 688 5.70 -9.42 7.50
CA PHE A 688 5.57 -8.17 8.28
C PHE A 688 6.57 -7.06 7.87
N PHE A 689 6.55 -6.68 6.59
CA PHE A 689 7.50 -5.75 5.93
C PHE A 689 7.45 -4.32 6.47
N HIS A 690 6.32 -3.96 7.08
CA HIS A 690 6.03 -2.62 7.60
C HIS A 690 6.56 -2.38 9.02
N GLU A 691 7.43 -3.27 9.52
CA GLU A 691 8.20 -3.05 10.74
C GLU A 691 9.09 -1.79 10.62
N PRO A 692 8.90 -0.77 11.48
CA PRO A 692 9.54 0.53 11.36
C PRO A 692 11.02 0.49 11.72
N ALA A 693 11.48 -0.47 12.53
CA ALA A 693 12.88 -0.53 12.93
C ALA A 693 13.81 -0.72 11.71
N ASN A 694 14.64 0.28 11.42
CA ASN A 694 15.64 0.21 10.36
C ASN A 694 16.59 -0.99 10.59
N GLY A 695 16.90 -1.72 9.52
CA GLY A 695 17.68 -2.96 9.56
C GLY A 695 16.91 -4.21 10.00
N SER A 696 15.65 -4.09 10.46
CA SER A 696 14.77 -5.26 10.61
C SER A 696 14.15 -5.61 9.26
N ARG A 697 14.29 -6.86 8.85
CA ARG A 697 13.57 -7.44 7.71
C ARG A 697 12.66 -8.55 8.21
N SER A 698 11.54 -8.74 7.56
CA SER A 698 10.75 -9.96 7.65
C SER A 698 11.48 -11.11 6.96
N LEU A 699 11.05 -12.35 7.18
CA LEU A 699 11.64 -13.50 6.53
C LEU A 699 11.30 -13.52 5.01
N ALA A 700 10.10 -13.11 4.62
CA ALA A 700 9.71 -12.93 3.21
C ALA A 700 10.65 -11.98 2.45
N GLU A 701 10.99 -10.82 3.06
CA GLU A 701 11.96 -9.87 2.49
C GLU A 701 13.35 -10.51 2.28
N SER A 702 13.78 -11.39 3.20
CA SER A 702 15.07 -12.08 3.08
C SER A 702 15.10 -13.07 1.92
N TYR A 703 14.01 -13.78 1.62
CA TYR A 703 13.97 -14.73 0.50
C TYR A 703 14.07 -14.03 -0.85
N ILE A 704 13.29 -12.96 -1.03
CA ILE A 704 13.15 -12.31 -2.34
C ILE A 704 14.38 -11.44 -2.65
N PHE A 705 15.01 -10.84 -1.63
CA PHE A 705 16.21 -10.01 -1.80
C PHE A 705 17.54 -10.77 -1.64
N ASN A 706 17.53 -12.10 -1.46
CA ASN A 706 18.76 -12.88 -1.52
C ASN A 706 19.35 -12.83 -2.95
N THR A 707 20.58 -12.31 -3.07
CA THR A 707 21.26 -12.06 -4.35
C THR A 707 21.81 -13.33 -5.02
N ILE A 708 21.94 -14.43 -4.28
CA ILE A 708 22.53 -15.69 -4.76
C ILE A 708 21.53 -16.84 -4.81
N GLY A 709 20.26 -16.61 -4.47
CA GLY A 709 19.22 -17.64 -4.46
C GLY A 709 17.94 -17.15 -3.78
N GLY A 710 17.30 -18.03 -3.00
CA GLY A 710 16.06 -17.75 -2.30
C GLY A 710 14.82 -18.02 -3.16
N ALA A 711 13.86 -17.10 -3.09
CA ALA A 711 12.58 -17.24 -3.77
C ALA A 711 12.38 -16.16 -4.84
N VAL A 712 11.63 -16.48 -5.89
CA VAL A 712 11.19 -15.47 -6.88
C VAL A 712 9.98 -14.68 -6.40
N ALA A 713 9.17 -15.30 -5.53
CA ALA A 713 8.03 -14.68 -4.88
C ALA A 713 7.69 -15.37 -3.55
N SER A 714 6.93 -14.68 -2.69
CA SER A 714 6.46 -15.20 -1.40
C SER A 714 5.00 -14.80 -1.18
N TYR A 715 4.11 -15.77 -0.97
CA TYR A 715 2.72 -15.53 -0.56
C TYR A 715 2.66 -15.63 0.97
N SER A 716 2.74 -14.50 1.65
CA SER A 716 3.04 -14.44 3.10
C SER A 716 2.15 -13.46 3.88
N PRO A 717 1.88 -13.76 5.17
CA PRO A 717 1.00 -12.95 5.99
C PRO A 717 1.71 -11.76 6.63
N THR A 718 1.00 -10.63 6.71
CA THR A 718 1.35 -9.45 7.52
C THR A 718 0.71 -9.49 8.91
N GLY A 719 -0.22 -10.40 9.17
CA GLY A 719 -0.91 -10.50 10.46
C GLY A 719 -0.57 -11.77 11.23
N PHE A 720 -1.34 -12.01 12.27
CA PHE A 720 -1.63 -13.36 12.71
C PHE A 720 -2.45 -14.09 11.64
N GLY A 721 -2.55 -15.40 11.83
CA GLY A 721 -3.40 -16.24 11.01
C GLY A 721 -3.67 -17.57 11.71
N ILE A 722 -4.73 -18.24 11.28
CA ILE A 722 -5.17 -19.51 11.87
C ILE A 722 -4.97 -20.60 10.82
N ALA A 723 -4.32 -21.70 11.19
CA ALA A 723 -3.96 -22.79 10.28
C ALA A 723 -5.15 -23.33 9.47
N THR A 724 -6.34 -23.44 10.08
CA THR A 724 -7.56 -23.89 9.38
C THR A 724 -8.05 -22.92 8.31
N GLY A 725 -7.72 -21.63 8.40
CA GLY A 725 -8.01 -20.65 7.35
C GLY A 725 -6.96 -20.68 6.25
N HIS A 726 -5.68 -20.80 6.62
CA HIS A 726 -4.58 -20.97 5.66
C HIS A 726 -4.76 -22.21 4.79
N ASP A 727 -5.26 -23.31 5.36
CA ASP A 727 -5.57 -24.55 4.63
C ASP A 727 -6.55 -24.30 3.46
N TRP A 728 -7.58 -23.44 3.64
CA TRP A 728 -8.47 -23.06 2.54
C TRP A 728 -7.73 -22.27 1.46
N LEU A 729 -6.88 -21.32 1.83
CA LEU A 729 -6.09 -20.56 0.86
C LEU A 729 -5.17 -21.48 0.06
N GLU A 730 -4.45 -22.38 0.74
CA GLU A 730 -3.50 -23.25 0.10
C GLU A 730 -4.18 -24.27 -0.81
N GLN A 731 -5.31 -24.85 -0.40
CA GLN A 731 -6.12 -25.71 -1.27
C GLN A 731 -6.61 -24.96 -2.51
N GLY A 732 -7.16 -23.75 -2.34
CA GLY A 732 -7.61 -22.92 -3.47
C GLY A 732 -6.49 -22.62 -4.45
N PHE A 733 -5.29 -22.32 -3.95
CA PHE A 733 -4.10 -22.10 -4.77
C PHE A 733 -3.71 -23.37 -5.56
N PHE A 734 -3.65 -24.53 -4.91
CA PHE A 734 -3.30 -25.79 -5.56
C PHE A 734 -4.35 -26.24 -6.58
N ILE A 735 -5.65 -26.05 -6.30
CA ILE A 735 -6.72 -26.29 -7.27
C ILE A 735 -6.48 -25.47 -8.52
N ASP A 736 -6.24 -24.17 -8.36
CA ASP A 736 -6.16 -23.28 -9.51
C ASP A 736 -4.92 -23.56 -10.36
N VAL A 737 -3.75 -23.71 -9.73
CA VAL A 737 -2.50 -23.99 -10.45
C VAL A 737 -2.50 -25.38 -11.09
N PHE A 738 -2.86 -26.43 -10.33
CA PHE A 738 -2.66 -27.80 -10.78
C PHE A 738 -3.87 -28.44 -11.47
N GLN A 739 -5.09 -27.97 -11.18
CA GLN A 739 -6.31 -28.55 -11.75
C GLN A 739 -6.92 -27.64 -12.82
N ASN A 740 -6.96 -26.32 -12.59
CA ASN A 740 -7.46 -25.36 -13.58
C ASN A 740 -6.39 -24.93 -14.59
N GLY A 741 -5.11 -25.14 -14.26
CA GLY A 741 -3.99 -24.82 -15.14
C GLY A 741 -3.65 -23.34 -15.19
N GLU A 742 -3.95 -22.58 -14.12
CA GLU A 742 -3.49 -21.20 -14.01
C GLU A 742 -1.96 -21.16 -13.91
N THR A 743 -1.37 -20.25 -14.67
CA THR A 743 0.09 -20.10 -14.80
C THR A 743 0.58 -18.74 -14.36
N ILE A 744 -0.31 -17.81 -14.00
CA ILE A 744 0.02 -16.48 -13.48
C ILE A 744 -0.15 -16.48 -11.96
N LEU A 745 0.93 -16.19 -11.23
CA LEU A 745 0.97 -16.28 -9.78
C LEU A 745 -0.07 -15.38 -9.09
N GLY A 746 -0.23 -14.14 -9.56
CA GLY A 746 -1.19 -13.22 -8.99
C GLY A 746 -2.65 -13.63 -9.24
N ASP A 747 -2.93 -14.30 -10.36
CA ASP A 747 -4.28 -14.80 -10.66
C ASP A 747 -4.60 -16.01 -9.77
N ALA A 748 -3.64 -16.93 -9.59
CA ALA A 748 -3.78 -18.07 -8.67
C ALA A 748 -3.97 -17.65 -7.20
N ILE A 749 -3.36 -16.54 -6.77
CA ILE A 749 -3.57 -15.98 -5.42
C ILE A 749 -4.96 -15.35 -5.29
N VAL A 750 -5.48 -14.70 -6.33
CA VAL A 750 -6.87 -14.19 -6.32
C VAL A 750 -7.84 -15.37 -6.23
N ALA A 751 -7.67 -16.41 -7.05
CA ALA A 751 -8.48 -17.63 -7.00
C ALA A 751 -8.42 -18.33 -5.63
N SER A 752 -7.24 -18.34 -4.98
CA SER A 752 -7.06 -18.82 -3.60
C SER A 752 -7.95 -18.07 -2.60
N LYS A 753 -7.98 -16.73 -2.68
CA LYS A 753 -8.82 -15.88 -1.82
C LYS A 753 -10.31 -16.08 -2.10
N GLU A 754 -10.69 -16.17 -3.37
CA GLU A 754 -12.07 -16.48 -3.78
C GLU A 754 -12.52 -17.85 -3.26
N TYR A 755 -11.66 -18.86 -3.34
CA TYR A 755 -11.95 -20.20 -2.84
C TYR A 755 -12.15 -20.21 -1.31
N LEU A 756 -11.31 -19.50 -0.55
CA LEU A 756 -11.54 -19.32 0.89
C LEU A 756 -12.88 -18.65 1.14
N HIS A 757 -13.17 -17.53 0.47
CA HIS A 757 -14.40 -16.77 0.69
C HIS A 757 -15.66 -17.60 0.36
N ALA A 758 -15.60 -18.41 -0.70
CA ALA A 758 -16.71 -19.22 -1.16
C ALA A 758 -16.97 -20.48 -0.31
N ASN A 759 -15.92 -21.09 0.28
CA ASN A 759 -16.01 -22.42 0.89
C ASN A 759 -15.80 -22.45 2.40
N ALA A 760 -15.10 -21.47 2.98
CA ALA A 760 -14.93 -21.39 4.42
C ALA A 760 -16.24 -20.99 5.14
N PRO A 761 -16.37 -21.27 6.46
CA PRO A 761 -17.48 -20.75 7.23
C PRO A 761 -17.55 -19.22 7.10
N ALA A 762 -18.72 -18.71 6.72
CA ALA A 762 -18.94 -17.31 6.39
C ALA A 762 -18.32 -16.36 7.43
N SER A 763 -17.50 -15.42 6.95
CA SER A 763 -16.81 -14.39 7.72
C SER A 763 -15.91 -14.85 8.85
N LYS A 764 -15.50 -16.12 8.86
CA LYS A 764 -14.61 -16.65 9.90
C LYS A 764 -13.14 -16.33 9.63
N TYR A 765 -12.73 -16.27 8.37
CA TYR A 765 -11.32 -16.11 7.95
C TYR A 765 -11.14 -15.00 6.91
N ASP A 766 -12.11 -14.08 6.81
CA ASP A 766 -12.06 -12.96 5.85
C ASP A 766 -10.82 -12.06 6.09
N ASP A 767 -10.29 -12.03 7.31
CA ASP A 767 -9.04 -11.35 7.66
C ASP A 767 -7.85 -11.82 6.79
N LEU A 768 -7.80 -13.11 6.46
CA LEU A 768 -6.72 -13.68 5.65
C LEU A 768 -6.74 -13.17 4.20
N ILE A 769 -7.89 -12.73 3.69
CA ILE A 769 -8.00 -12.12 2.35
C ILE A 769 -7.20 -10.80 2.31
N ASP A 770 -7.18 -10.06 3.42
CA ASP A 770 -6.44 -8.82 3.54
C ASP A 770 -4.99 -9.00 3.97
N THR A 771 -4.73 -9.91 4.92
CA THR A 771 -3.41 -10.04 5.54
C THR A 771 -2.44 -10.92 4.75
N MET A 772 -2.92 -11.79 3.86
CA MET A 772 -2.06 -12.60 2.98
C MET A 772 -1.72 -11.83 1.70
N LEU A 773 -0.44 -11.45 1.59
CA LEU A 773 0.09 -10.61 0.51
C LEU A 773 1.05 -11.36 -0.40
N LEU A 774 1.12 -10.95 -1.66
CA LEU A 774 2.16 -11.38 -2.59
C LEU A 774 3.37 -10.44 -2.50
N PHE A 775 4.49 -10.96 -2.03
CA PHE A 775 5.81 -10.35 -2.18
C PHE A 775 6.46 -10.86 -3.45
N GLY A 776 6.20 -10.19 -4.58
CA GLY A 776 6.54 -10.67 -5.91
C GLY A 776 5.84 -9.86 -6.99
N ASP A 777 6.14 -10.15 -8.26
CA ASP A 777 5.39 -9.60 -9.39
C ASP A 777 4.07 -10.37 -9.55
N PRO A 778 2.89 -9.72 -9.49
CA PRO A 778 1.61 -10.41 -9.70
C PRO A 778 1.47 -11.02 -11.10
N ALA A 779 2.21 -10.52 -12.09
CA ALA A 779 2.23 -11.08 -13.44
C ALA A 779 3.31 -12.16 -13.65
N LEU A 780 3.92 -12.67 -12.56
CA LEU A 780 4.92 -13.73 -12.64
C LEU A 780 4.30 -14.99 -13.26
N ARG A 781 4.92 -15.50 -14.32
CA ARG A 781 4.58 -16.81 -14.91
C ARG A 781 5.23 -17.94 -14.10
N ILE A 782 4.41 -18.77 -13.48
CA ILE A 782 4.82 -19.98 -12.76
C ILE A 782 5.45 -20.95 -13.77
N GLN A 783 6.63 -21.51 -13.46
CA GLN A 783 7.22 -22.58 -14.26
C GLN A 783 6.57 -23.94 -13.96
N THR A 784 5.26 -24.05 -14.14
CA THR A 784 4.56 -25.35 -14.02
C THR A 784 5.18 -26.35 -15.01
N PHE A 785 5.29 -27.59 -14.60
CA PHE A 785 5.79 -28.65 -15.48
C PHE A 785 4.81 -28.87 -16.63
N VAL A 786 5.31 -28.77 -17.86
CA VAL A 786 4.58 -29.07 -19.09
C VAL A 786 5.19 -30.34 -19.68
N GLN A 787 4.39 -31.42 -19.80
CA GLN A 787 4.84 -32.60 -20.54
C GLN A 787 5.16 -32.17 -21.99
N PRO A 788 6.28 -32.62 -22.58
CA PRO A 788 6.54 -32.37 -23.99
C PRO A 788 5.42 -32.99 -24.85
N THR A 789 4.62 -32.15 -25.51
CA THR A 789 3.64 -32.61 -26.50
C THR A 789 4.38 -33.12 -27.74
N ALA A 790 4.33 -34.43 -27.99
CA ALA A 790 5.03 -35.06 -29.11
C ALA A 790 4.12 -36.09 -29.79
N VAL A 791 3.98 -35.96 -31.10
CA VAL A 791 3.50 -37.05 -31.96
C VAL A 791 4.63 -37.44 -32.90
N GLU A 792 5.13 -38.67 -32.76
CA GLU A 792 6.06 -39.25 -33.74
C GLU A 792 5.23 -40.01 -34.76
N LEU A 793 5.27 -39.62 -36.04
CA LEU A 793 4.50 -40.31 -37.07
C LEU A 793 5.37 -41.40 -37.72
N ALA A 794 5.13 -42.65 -37.34
CA ALA A 794 5.86 -43.81 -37.87
C ALA A 794 5.56 -44.07 -39.35
N GLY A 795 4.36 -43.71 -39.83
CA GLY A 795 4.05 -43.69 -41.26
C GLY A 795 2.65 -43.19 -41.59
N LEU A 796 2.47 -42.69 -42.81
CA LEU A 796 1.20 -42.30 -43.40
C LEU A 796 1.13 -42.82 -44.84
N GLN A 797 0.03 -43.47 -45.19
CA GLN A 797 -0.20 -44.00 -46.54
C GLN A 797 -1.65 -43.83 -46.96
N ALA A 798 -1.87 -43.51 -48.24
CA ALA A 798 -3.17 -43.59 -48.90
C ALA A 798 -3.16 -44.66 -50.01
N GLN A 799 -4.03 -45.66 -49.92
CA GLN A 799 -4.10 -46.78 -50.86
C GLN A 799 -5.48 -46.89 -51.53
N VAL A 800 -5.50 -46.97 -52.86
CA VAL A 800 -6.73 -47.20 -53.63
C VAL A 800 -7.16 -48.66 -53.47
N GLN A 801 -8.42 -48.86 -53.13
CA GLN A 801 -9.05 -50.17 -52.96
C GLN A 801 -9.68 -50.66 -54.27
N ALA A 802 -9.98 -51.97 -54.34
CA ALA A 802 -10.55 -52.58 -55.54
C ALA A 802 -11.93 -52.02 -55.93
N ASP A 803 -12.64 -51.41 -54.98
CA ASP A 803 -13.94 -50.76 -55.17
C ASP A 803 -13.84 -49.27 -55.57
N GLY A 804 -12.62 -48.75 -55.73
CA GLY A 804 -12.35 -47.36 -56.13
C GLY A 804 -12.31 -46.35 -54.98
N THR A 805 -12.51 -46.78 -53.72
CA THR A 805 -12.32 -45.95 -52.52
C THR A 805 -10.84 -45.83 -52.16
N THR A 806 -10.50 -44.90 -51.25
CA THR A 806 -9.13 -44.78 -50.71
C THR A 806 -9.09 -45.06 -49.23
N LEU A 807 -8.26 -46.02 -48.81
CA LEU A 807 -7.92 -46.27 -47.42
C LEU A 807 -6.71 -45.43 -47.03
N VAL A 808 -6.89 -44.51 -46.10
CA VAL A 808 -5.81 -43.74 -45.47
C VAL A 808 -5.45 -44.42 -44.16
N THR A 809 -4.20 -44.86 -44.02
CA THR A 809 -3.68 -45.52 -42.83
C THR A 809 -2.52 -44.71 -42.28
N TRP A 810 -2.50 -44.46 -40.97
CA TRP A 810 -1.33 -43.90 -40.31
C TRP A 810 -1.01 -44.64 -39.02
N MET A 811 0.26 -44.58 -38.65
CA MET A 811 0.80 -45.14 -37.42
C MET A 811 1.55 -44.05 -36.69
N THR A 812 1.23 -43.87 -35.41
CA THR A 812 2.01 -43.06 -34.49
C THR A 812 3.02 -43.95 -33.76
N GLY A 813 4.13 -43.37 -33.33
CA GLY A 813 5.14 -43.95 -32.43
C GLY A 813 4.94 -43.51 -30.98
N ALA A 814 4.40 -42.30 -30.77
CA ALA A 814 3.99 -41.75 -29.47
C ALA A 814 2.82 -40.77 -29.65
N GLU A 815 1.98 -40.61 -28.63
CA GLU A 815 0.77 -39.76 -28.63
C GLU A 815 0.68 -38.96 -27.32
N VAL A 816 1.58 -38.01 -27.10
CA VAL A 816 1.58 -37.19 -25.88
C VAL A 816 0.77 -35.91 -26.11
N ASP A 817 -0.24 -35.67 -25.26
CA ASP A 817 -1.15 -34.52 -25.24
C ASP A 817 -1.88 -34.22 -26.56
N MET A 818 -2.33 -35.30 -27.22
CA MET A 818 -3.03 -35.24 -28.50
C MET A 818 -4.52 -35.54 -28.33
N ALA A 819 -5.38 -34.67 -28.86
CA ALA A 819 -6.83 -34.86 -28.90
C ALA A 819 -7.25 -35.83 -30.01
N GLY A 820 -6.59 -35.78 -31.18
CA GLY A 820 -6.92 -36.65 -32.30
C GLY A 820 -6.47 -36.13 -33.66
N PHE A 821 -7.14 -36.59 -34.71
CA PHE A 821 -6.79 -36.31 -36.10
C PHE A 821 -7.98 -35.90 -36.95
N ASN A 822 -7.72 -34.97 -37.87
CA ASN A 822 -8.53 -34.71 -39.04
C ASN A 822 -7.82 -35.24 -40.28
N VAL A 823 -8.52 -36.06 -41.07
CA VAL A 823 -8.01 -36.54 -42.36
C VAL A 823 -8.38 -35.53 -43.43
N GLN A 824 -7.36 -34.94 -44.05
CA GLN A 824 -7.53 -33.91 -45.07
C GLN A 824 -7.13 -34.41 -46.44
N ARG A 825 -7.88 -33.99 -47.45
CA ARG A 825 -7.68 -34.36 -48.86
C ARG A 825 -7.55 -33.13 -49.72
N SER A 826 -6.65 -33.16 -50.70
CA SER A 826 -6.47 -32.03 -51.62
C SER A 826 -7.71 -31.81 -52.49
N GLU A 827 -8.05 -30.53 -52.71
CA GLU A 827 -9.15 -30.10 -53.58
C GLU A 827 -8.74 -30.06 -55.07
N GLY A 828 -7.46 -30.31 -55.36
CA GLY A 828 -6.86 -30.41 -56.69
C GLY A 828 -5.42 -30.93 -56.63
N ALA A 829 -4.66 -30.81 -57.74
CA ALA A 829 -3.29 -31.34 -57.83
C ALA A 829 -2.23 -30.50 -57.09
N ALA A 830 -2.57 -29.33 -56.52
CA ALA A 830 -1.60 -28.53 -55.77
C ALA A 830 -2.13 -27.57 -54.69
N ASP A 831 -3.39 -27.11 -54.68
CA ASP A 831 -3.84 -26.10 -53.69
C ASP A 831 -5.21 -26.43 -53.07
N GLY A 832 -5.32 -26.20 -51.75
CA GLY A 832 -6.52 -26.43 -50.92
C GLY A 832 -6.61 -27.84 -50.32
N PHE A 833 -6.91 -27.95 -49.03
CA PHE A 833 -7.17 -29.22 -48.32
C PHE A 833 -8.50 -29.14 -47.59
N ALA A 834 -9.40 -30.09 -47.86
CA ALA A 834 -10.68 -30.22 -47.17
C ALA A 834 -10.63 -31.38 -46.17
N THR A 835 -11.15 -31.15 -44.96
CA THR A 835 -11.33 -32.19 -43.94
C THR A 835 -12.45 -33.15 -44.35
N LEU A 836 -12.19 -34.46 -44.25
CA LEU A 836 -13.10 -35.51 -44.71
C LEU A 836 -14.00 -36.07 -43.60
N ASN A 837 -13.50 -36.14 -42.39
CA ASN A 837 -14.25 -36.60 -41.22
C ASN A 837 -15.12 -35.47 -40.65
N ALA A 838 -16.35 -35.79 -40.24
CA ALA A 838 -17.27 -34.82 -39.63
C ALA A 838 -16.87 -34.47 -38.19
N ASP A 839 -16.42 -35.48 -37.43
CA ASP A 839 -15.89 -35.35 -36.08
C ASP A 839 -14.42 -35.80 -36.06
N ALA A 840 -13.61 -35.20 -35.19
CA ALA A 840 -12.20 -35.57 -35.01
C ALA A 840 -12.05 -37.05 -34.64
N LEU A 841 -11.07 -37.72 -35.25
CA LEU A 841 -10.72 -39.10 -34.93
C LEU A 841 -9.85 -39.10 -33.67
N LEU A 842 -10.43 -39.47 -32.53
CA LEU A 842 -9.77 -39.37 -31.24
C LEU A 842 -8.49 -40.21 -31.16
N ALA A 843 -7.49 -39.66 -30.48
CA ALA A 843 -6.28 -40.37 -30.12
C ALA A 843 -6.61 -41.55 -29.20
N VAL A 844 -6.00 -42.71 -29.45
CA VAL A 844 -6.22 -43.93 -28.64
C VAL A 844 -5.39 -43.89 -27.36
N ASN A 845 -4.21 -43.28 -27.39
CA ASN A 845 -3.27 -43.23 -26.26
C ASN A 845 -2.86 -41.79 -25.89
N SER A 846 -3.83 -40.88 -25.77
CA SER A 846 -3.66 -39.41 -25.63
C SER A 846 -2.78 -38.88 -24.49
N GLY A 847 -2.16 -39.74 -23.66
CA GLY A 847 -1.33 -39.36 -22.52
C GLY A 847 -0.11 -40.25 -22.30
N GLY A 848 0.33 -41.02 -23.30
CA GLY A 848 1.45 -41.95 -23.17
C GLY A 848 2.45 -41.89 -24.33
N ALA A 849 3.71 -42.25 -24.06
CA ALA A 849 4.74 -42.45 -25.08
C ALA A 849 4.54 -43.77 -25.87
N GLN A 850 3.29 -44.06 -26.28
CA GLN A 850 2.91 -45.24 -27.05
C GLN A 850 2.01 -44.83 -28.21
N GLY A 851 2.39 -45.22 -29.43
CA GLY A 851 1.59 -44.98 -30.61
C GLY A 851 0.47 -46.00 -30.85
N SER A 852 -0.33 -45.75 -31.88
CA SER A 852 -1.44 -46.56 -32.35
C SER A 852 -1.53 -46.54 -33.88
N THR A 853 -2.29 -47.48 -34.45
CA THR A 853 -2.58 -47.52 -35.90
C THR A 853 -4.02 -47.14 -36.14
N TYR A 854 -4.23 -46.25 -37.10
CA TYR A 854 -5.53 -45.73 -37.46
C TYR A 854 -5.79 -45.94 -38.93
N THR A 855 -7.07 -45.99 -39.28
CA THR A 855 -7.52 -46.10 -40.65
C THR A 855 -8.75 -45.23 -40.88
N PHE A 856 -8.82 -44.60 -42.05
CA PHE A 856 -9.97 -43.83 -42.51
C PHE A 856 -10.26 -44.17 -43.97
N VAL A 857 -11.53 -44.37 -44.31
CA VAL A 857 -11.96 -44.66 -45.68
C VAL A 857 -12.57 -43.41 -46.30
N ASP A 858 -11.91 -42.88 -47.33
CA ASP A 858 -12.51 -41.90 -48.23
C ASP A 858 -13.37 -42.63 -49.27
N ALA A 859 -14.69 -42.55 -49.09
CA ALA A 859 -15.68 -43.19 -49.94
C ALA A 859 -15.84 -42.48 -51.31
N ALA A 860 -15.22 -41.32 -51.53
CA ALA A 860 -15.26 -40.67 -52.82
C ALA A 860 -14.43 -41.45 -53.86
N PRO A 861 -14.86 -41.48 -55.13
CA PRO A 861 -14.11 -42.13 -56.20
C PRO A 861 -12.70 -41.56 -56.33
N ALA A 862 -11.70 -42.43 -56.42
CA ALA A 862 -10.31 -42.03 -56.52
C ALA A 862 -10.00 -41.25 -57.82
N GLN A 863 -9.60 -39.98 -57.69
CA GLN A 863 -9.05 -39.15 -58.76
C GLN A 863 -7.50 -39.18 -58.86
N PRO A 864 -6.91 -39.09 -60.07
CA PRO A 864 -5.46 -38.99 -60.25
C PRO A 864 -4.86 -37.72 -59.60
N GLY A 865 -3.71 -37.84 -58.94
CA GLY A 865 -2.97 -36.71 -58.38
C GLY A 865 -3.47 -36.19 -57.02
N GLN A 866 -4.46 -36.85 -56.42
CA GLN A 866 -5.02 -36.47 -55.12
C GLN A 866 -4.06 -36.79 -53.96
N LEU A 867 -3.88 -35.83 -53.06
CA LEU A 867 -3.00 -35.92 -51.89
C LEU A 867 -3.80 -36.00 -50.59
N TYR A 868 -3.23 -36.67 -49.59
CA TYR A 868 -3.80 -36.78 -48.26
C TYR A 868 -2.80 -36.33 -47.20
N ARG A 869 -3.27 -35.63 -46.17
CA ARG A 869 -2.49 -35.29 -44.98
C ARG A 869 -3.36 -35.43 -43.73
N LEU A 870 -2.72 -35.36 -42.58
CA LEU A 870 -3.39 -35.28 -41.29
C LEU A 870 -3.23 -33.86 -40.75
N GLU A 871 -4.33 -33.30 -40.24
CA GLU A 871 -4.26 -32.22 -39.25
C GLU A 871 -4.35 -32.87 -37.88
N VAL A 872 -3.28 -32.72 -37.09
CA VAL A 872 -3.16 -33.23 -35.73
C VAL A 872 -3.77 -32.18 -34.80
N LEU A 873 -4.65 -32.63 -33.91
CA LEU A 873 -5.31 -31.79 -32.90
C LEU A 873 -4.69 -32.09 -31.54
N TYR A 874 -4.24 -31.05 -30.85
CA TYR A 874 -3.65 -31.16 -29.53
C TYR A 874 -4.67 -30.81 -28.44
N LEU A 875 -4.47 -31.34 -27.22
CA LEU A 875 -5.38 -31.09 -26.09
C LEU A 875 -5.38 -29.62 -25.66
N ASP A 876 -4.30 -28.87 -25.93
CA ASP A 876 -4.18 -27.43 -25.71
C ASP A 876 -4.92 -26.56 -26.75
N GLY A 877 -5.61 -27.19 -27.72
CA GLY A 877 -6.35 -26.52 -28.80
C GLY A 877 -5.49 -26.10 -30.00
N SER A 878 -4.17 -26.27 -29.95
CA SER A 878 -3.27 -26.03 -31.07
C SER A 878 -3.41 -27.11 -32.15
N ARG A 879 -2.84 -26.85 -33.35
CA ARG A 879 -2.97 -27.75 -34.51
C ARG A 879 -1.68 -27.87 -35.31
N GLY A 880 -1.36 -29.08 -35.74
CA GLY A 880 -0.23 -29.40 -36.62
C GLY A 880 -0.70 -30.03 -37.93
N VAL A 881 0.11 -29.99 -39.00
CA VAL A 881 -0.21 -30.67 -40.27
C VAL A 881 0.95 -31.52 -40.77
N THR A 882 0.67 -32.72 -41.28
CA THR A 882 1.69 -33.61 -41.86
C THR A 882 2.03 -33.25 -43.30
N VAL A 883 3.19 -33.72 -43.76
CA VAL A 883 3.55 -33.68 -45.18
C VAL A 883 2.55 -34.55 -45.97
N PRO A 884 1.92 -34.04 -47.04
CA PRO A 884 0.95 -34.81 -47.80
C PRO A 884 1.56 -36.03 -48.52
N VAL A 885 0.80 -37.11 -48.59
CA VAL A 885 1.15 -38.32 -49.35
C VAL A 885 0.20 -38.52 -50.52
N GLY A 886 0.75 -38.94 -51.66
CA GLY A 886 -0.04 -39.37 -52.81
C GLY A 886 -0.53 -40.80 -52.67
N ARG A 887 -1.54 -41.15 -53.47
CA ARG A 887 -2.07 -42.52 -53.56
C ARG A 887 -1.04 -43.48 -54.16
N THR A 888 -0.96 -44.69 -53.61
CA THR A 888 -0.15 -45.79 -54.17
C THR A 888 -1.00 -47.05 -54.41
N GLU A 889 -0.67 -47.81 -55.45
CA GLU A 889 -1.30 -49.12 -55.74
C GLU A 889 -0.68 -50.28 -54.93
N ARG A 890 0.44 -50.03 -54.24
CA ARG A 890 1.14 -51.00 -53.37
C ARG A 890 1.58 -50.35 -52.05
N PRO A 891 1.66 -51.11 -50.94
CA PRO A 891 2.19 -50.62 -49.66
C PRO A 891 3.58 -50.03 -49.83
N THR A 892 3.78 -48.79 -49.38
CA THR A 892 5.10 -48.20 -49.23
C THR A 892 5.22 -47.65 -47.82
N ASN A 893 6.10 -48.24 -47.01
CA ASN A 893 6.45 -47.69 -45.69
C ASN A 893 7.23 -46.39 -45.92
N LYS A 894 6.54 -45.25 -45.82
CA LYS A 894 7.17 -43.93 -45.75
C LYS A 894 7.03 -43.41 -44.33
N THR A 895 8.16 -43.30 -43.63
CA THR A 895 8.26 -42.53 -42.39
C THR A 895 8.11 -41.05 -42.74
N VAL A 896 7.19 -40.36 -42.07
CA VAL A 896 6.92 -38.94 -42.30
C VAL A 896 7.29 -38.20 -41.02
N PHE A 897 8.36 -37.40 -41.07
CA PHE A 897 8.76 -36.57 -39.95
C PHE A 897 7.89 -35.31 -39.91
N LEU A 898 7.26 -35.04 -38.78
CA LEU A 898 6.78 -33.70 -38.47
C LEU A 898 7.99 -32.86 -38.05
N PRO A 899 8.04 -31.55 -38.40
CA PRO A 899 8.93 -30.66 -37.68
C PRO A 899 8.58 -30.77 -36.19
N LEU A 900 9.58 -31.00 -35.34
CA LEU A 900 9.40 -30.89 -33.89
C LEU A 900 8.65 -29.57 -33.65
N ALA A 901 7.47 -29.64 -33.02
CA ALA A 901 6.88 -28.46 -32.44
C ALA A 901 7.86 -27.98 -31.37
N VAL A 902 8.61 -26.93 -31.69
CA VAL A 902 9.54 -26.28 -30.79
C VAL A 902 8.76 -25.19 -30.07
N ARG A 903 8.70 -25.34 -28.73
CA ARG A 903 8.48 -24.33 -27.67
C ARG A 903 7.29 -23.38 -27.80
#